data_AF-A0A2N8KZ41-F1
#
_entry.id   AF-A0A2N8KZ41-F1
#
_cell.length_a   1.000
_cell.length_b   1.000
_cell.length_c   1.000
_cell.angle_alpha   90.00
_cell.angle_beta   90.00
_cell.angle_gamma   90.00
#
_symmetry.space_group_name_H-M   'P 1'
#
loop_
_entity.id
_entity.type
_entity.pdbx_description
1 polymer ?
#
loop_
_entity_poly.entity_id
_entity_poly.type
_entity_poly.pdbx_seq_one_letter_code
_entity_poly.pdbx_strand_id
1 'polypeptide(L)'
;MPASRQDTQLQGITDLCLLTPIKPGFVNAFETITHLERLRRVLKTLNALRQSARESSETPELFTDVVSRFRIVHSFRWAIVEPRPGIDAEGTPHKFLLNVCFDGGWEPYMRVIWDDLGSMLDLMLCHCEGYRLSRETSFERYIEWVRANEFSADFLYLESGRSCGDHDYLAELERQSRLHPEGGDLAVTRLRRPLPGESKPLPSEPRAAFDMAVRGLPALAALYSLERYFLPSAPDGYCLLRATRDVLFELRGLDTLKRFPLLPPTPEQAQANPLLAAGYALRATHYKMLAWFETVPPQPEVKPRALAYRDADIQGGMLSAYPDLVGGALVLLRVANRSQAVAWLSQQFKPSSEAQTLLGDAPTDGFYRNVALSLAGLRALGVPASRLARFPQAFQEGMEARAGVLGDLRHNHPRYWKLPERNWPRGAAERSSPAARVDLNAVHLVVQLRFGAGVNAATVDAEIASLERDSGLQVLAVQDMRRNIDPSSGATRENFGFIDGISQPQVDPQRAGGPLANPPTAPGKPWSDAVPRGEVVLGFPTSRDRHAVPEKADALLDLGSFLVVRKLRQHVGRLQRRVQEQAQIHALDPQRVLAKMMGRSLDGEPLAAPGSGPSNAFTYQQDSAGSACPFHAHIRRVNPREGAVPRVLRRGMSYGPAYTGSLAQPAREDDEKDQDRGLIFMAYNAHLAEQFETLQRWIAGGNASGGLAEQADPFLAVATQGKPRVYRFEEQIEAGPRSVHLDLGDQPFVELQWGAYFFVPSLPALRHLPALVEQPLPAAAPAPQRAPALDNAAAWQQWLEDSSSRDAAWAYVRAQPGGVLRTAYGVLVGEAAAVLEVFRDTQQRYSVRGYGERMQRSIGLGYLGMDEDSGHREQAPAINTAIESISEPEAFAASYRVARAYLAALKEGNQKLGQREALLDIEKLSEVVLDKLCTVWFGLPNDQQMLGTGYVPGAANSAPRCPRDFFAVSRYVFGPQPGPVVEQVASAKGQGLQRAVREWLETNPTLPAISQAIKDSLSEAAKLDPDIIPRTLAGIMLGFPPTVHGNQVSSLAAWVVTKKLWDLQQDWLGGAPAAADQAYARAVANLRPTLLATMMRQPVPAAVWRRARVTHRLRGVEVQEGDKIIVGIVSCAAQNPGDHTIMFGGDRYDAIDPAPLHACPGYAMAVGVMLGVAAGLLEAGVLRATPSPTVLAVQLR
;
A
#
# COMPACT_ATOMS: atom_id res chain seq x y z
N MET A 1 -5.09 -10.12 7.22
CA MET A 1 -3.89 -9.36 6.78
C MET A 1 -3.87 -9.45 5.27
N PRO A 2 -3.90 -8.35 4.50
CA PRO A 2 -3.42 -8.43 3.13
C PRO A 2 -1.96 -8.90 3.21
N ALA A 3 -1.58 -9.87 2.38
CA ALA A 3 -0.21 -10.39 2.31
C ALA A 3 0.77 -9.21 2.24
N SER A 4 1.90 -9.29 2.96
CA SER A 4 2.93 -8.27 2.84
C SER A 4 3.34 -8.16 1.38
N ARG A 5 3.03 -7.03 0.76
CA ARG A 5 3.47 -6.67 -0.59
C ARG A 5 4.92 -6.25 -0.48
N GLN A 6 5.81 -7.21 -0.27
CA GLN A 6 7.24 -6.94 -0.28
C GLN A 6 7.61 -6.51 -1.69
N ASP A 7 8.33 -5.40 -1.81
CA ASP A 7 8.80 -4.93 -3.11
C ASP A 7 9.69 -6.01 -3.75
N THR A 8 9.45 -6.29 -5.03
CA THR A 8 10.41 -7.05 -5.82
C THR A 8 11.64 -6.18 -6.05
N GLN A 9 12.80 -6.63 -5.56
CA GLN A 9 14.03 -5.83 -5.56
C GLN A 9 15.28 -6.69 -5.80
N LEU A 10 16.32 -6.08 -6.35
CA LEU A 10 17.63 -6.70 -6.51
C LEU A 10 18.73 -5.65 -6.40
N GLN A 11 19.72 -5.88 -5.53
CA GLN A 11 20.85 -4.95 -5.29
C GLN A 11 20.42 -3.49 -5.01
N GLY A 12 19.27 -3.32 -4.36
CA GLY A 12 18.71 -2.01 -4.02
C GLY A 12 18.00 -1.29 -5.16
N ILE A 13 17.83 -1.89 -6.34
CA ILE A 13 16.90 -1.43 -7.38
C ILE A 13 15.53 -2.03 -7.06
N THR A 14 14.46 -1.23 -7.11
CA THR A 14 13.08 -1.68 -6.86
C THR A 14 12.21 -1.50 -8.11
N ASP A 15 11.23 -2.39 -8.24
CA ASP A 15 10.20 -2.31 -9.29
C ASP A 15 8.87 -1.80 -8.70
N LEU A 16 8.16 -0.97 -9.47
CA LEU A 16 6.77 -0.59 -9.21
C LEU A 16 5.92 -0.93 -10.43
N CYS A 17 4.89 -1.73 -10.19
CA CYS A 17 3.90 -2.11 -11.17
C CYS A 17 2.51 -1.59 -10.77
N LEU A 18 1.86 -0.83 -11.66
CA LEU A 18 0.49 -0.33 -11.45
C LEU A 18 -0.45 -0.84 -12.53
N LEU A 19 -1.66 -1.26 -12.16
CA LEU A 19 -2.71 -1.62 -13.12
C LEU A 19 -4.04 -0.99 -12.70
N THR A 20 -4.50 0.01 -13.47
CA THR A 20 -5.70 0.80 -13.15
C THR A 20 -6.72 0.76 -14.30
N PRO A 21 -8.03 0.73 -14.04
CA PRO A 21 -9.06 0.85 -15.09
C PRO A 21 -9.07 2.26 -15.71
N ILE A 22 -9.31 2.32 -17.02
CA ILE A 22 -9.55 3.53 -17.82
C ILE A 22 -11.05 3.85 -17.77
N LYS A 23 -11.37 5.13 -17.57
CA LYS A 23 -12.75 5.66 -17.54
C LYS A 23 -13.51 5.26 -18.80
N PRO A 24 -14.74 4.75 -18.70
CA PRO A 24 -15.57 4.48 -19.88
C PRO A 24 -16.12 5.76 -20.50
N GLY A 25 -16.61 5.68 -21.74
CA GLY A 25 -17.35 6.77 -22.38
C GLY A 25 -16.49 7.85 -23.06
N PHE A 26 -17.13 8.98 -23.34
CA PHE A 26 -16.58 10.12 -24.06
C PHE A 26 -16.01 11.18 -23.12
N VAL A 27 -14.93 11.82 -23.54
CA VAL A 27 -14.38 12.97 -22.83
C VAL A 27 -15.27 14.19 -23.06
N ASN A 28 -15.29 15.11 -22.09
CA ASN A 28 -15.89 16.43 -22.30
C ASN A 28 -14.89 17.32 -23.06
N ALA A 29 -14.96 17.33 -24.40
CA ALA A 29 -14.08 18.11 -25.25
C ALA A 29 -14.79 18.70 -26.46
N PHE A 30 -14.08 19.56 -27.20
CA PHE A 30 -14.59 20.19 -28.42
C PHE A 30 -14.86 19.17 -29.53
N GLU A 31 -13.96 18.19 -29.72
CA GLU A 31 -14.19 17.04 -30.61
C GLU A 31 -14.59 15.79 -29.83
N THR A 32 -15.58 15.06 -30.34
CA THR A 32 -16.05 13.79 -29.76
C THR A 32 -14.97 12.72 -29.83
N ILE A 33 -14.46 12.29 -28.67
CA ILE A 33 -13.45 11.23 -28.54
C ILE A 33 -13.66 10.47 -27.22
N THR A 34 -13.34 9.18 -27.20
CA THR A 34 -13.40 8.38 -25.96
C THR A 34 -12.17 8.61 -25.08
N HIS A 35 -12.28 8.35 -23.78
CA HIS A 35 -11.12 8.41 -22.87
C HIS A 35 -9.96 7.52 -23.35
N LEU A 36 -10.27 6.33 -23.86
CA LEU A 36 -9.31 5.39 -24.43
C LEU A 36 -8.55 5.99 -25.63
N GLU A 37 -9.28 6.51 -26.61
CA GLU A 37 -8.68 7.01 -27.85
C GLU A 37 -7.89 8.30 -27.60
N ARG A 38 -8.35 9.17 -26.69
CA ARG A 38 -7.57 10.34 -26.25
C ARG A 38 -6.27 9.93 -25.57
N LEU A 39 -6.29 8.96 -24.65
CA LEU A 39 -5.08 8.42 -24.01
C LEU A 39 -4.11 7.84 -25.04
N ARG A 40 -4.60 7.04 -25.99
CA ARG A 40 -3.77 6.42 -27.03
C ARG A 40 -3.05 7.48 -27.88
N ARG A 41 -3.73 8.57 -28.23
CA ARG A 41 -3.14 9.71 -28.94
C ARG A 41 -2.08 10.41 -28.11
N VAL A 42 -2.36 10.68 -26.83
CA VAL A 42 -1.38 11.23 -25.89
C VAL A 42 -0.11 10.39 -25.85
N LEU A 43 -0.23 9.07 -25.64
CA LEU A 43 0.91 8.15 -25.56
C LEU A 43 1.72 8.12 -26.85
N LYS A 44 1.05 8.05 -28.01
CA LYS A 44 1.72 8.06 -29.31
C LYS A 44 2.45 9.38 -29.57
N THR A 45 1.84 10.52 -29.22
CA THR A 45 2.49 11.83 -29.33
C THR A 45 3.73 11.91 -28.45
N LEU A 46 3.64 11.50 -27.16
CA LEU A 46 4.78 11.51 -26.25
C LEU A 46 5.91 10.58 -26.72
N ASN A 47 5.57 9.40 -27.25
CA ASN A 47 6.57 8.49 -27.83
C ASN A 47 7.22 9.09 -29.09
N ALA A 48 6.44 9.69 -29.99
CA ALA A 48 6.97 10.32 -31.20
C ALA A 48 7.91 11.49 -30.88
N LEU A 49 7.58 12.30 -29.86
CA LEU A 49 8.48 13.36 -29.37
C LEU A 49 9.80 12.79 -28.88
N ARG A 50 9.76 11.74 -28.05
CA ARG A 50 10.96 11.08 -27.53
C ARG A 50 11.79 10.43 -28.65
N GLN A 51 11.13 9.79 -29.60
CA GLN A 51 11.77 9.21 -30.79
C GLN A 51 12.48 10.29 -31.60
N SER A 52 11.78 11.39 -31.91
CA SER A 52 12.37 12.50 -32.66
C SER A 52 13.56 13.12 -31.93
N ALA A 53 13.45 13.33 -30.62
CA ALA A 53 14.52 13.90 -29.80
C ALA A 53 15.77 12.99 -29.67
N ARG A 54 15.65 11.67 -29.85
CA ARG A 54 16.78 10.73 -29.72
C ARG A 54 17.32 10.19 -31.04
N GLU A 55 16.47 10.04 -32.05
CA GLU A 55 16.82 9.36 -33.30
C GLU A 55 16.96 10.33 -34.48
N SER A 56 16.25 11.45 -34.48
CA SER A 56 16.19 12.37 -35.65
C SER A 56 17.01 13.66 -35.50
N SER A 57 17.46 13.99 -34.29
CA SER A 57 18.26 15.19 -34.06
C SER A 57 19.73 14.95 -34.40
N GLU A 58 20.28 15.71 -35.35
CA GLU A 58 21.73 15.76 -35.63
C GLU A 58 22.56 16.24 -34.42
N THR A 59 21.92 16.83 -33.41
CA THR A 59 22.52 17.27 -32.14
C THR A 59 21.66 16.79 -30.94
N PRO A 60 22.06 15.73 -30.22
CA PRO A 60 21.23 15.05 -29.20
C PRO A 60 20.93 15.83 -27.90
N GLU A 61 21.16 17.15 -27.81
CA GLU A 61 21.39 17.80 -26.51
C GLU A 61 20.58 19.06 -26.17
N LEU A 62 19.64 19.49 -27.02
CA LEU A 62 19.03 20.82 -26.82
C LEU A 62 17.89 20.84 -25.79
N PHE A 63 17.02 19.82 -25.74
CA PHE A 63 15.93 19.74 -24.74
C PHE A 63 16.13 18.52 -23.84
N THR A 64 15.99 18.70 -22.54
CA THR A 64 16.15 17.64 -21.55
C THR A 64 14.89 16.79 -21.49
N ASP A 65 15.03 15.48 -21.64
CA ASP A 65 13.93 14.56 -21.41
C ASP A 65 13.52 14.59 -19.93
N VAL A 66 12.25 14.91 -19.67
CA VAL A 66 11.73 15.24 -18.33
C VAL A 66 11.92 14.11 -17.31
N VAL A 67 11.80 12.84 -17.72
CA VAL A 67 12.03 11.68 -16.84
C VAL A 67 13.53 11.46 -16.64
N SER A 68 14.30 11.56 -17.73
CA SER A 68 15.76 11.35 -17.70
C SER A 68 16.49 12.39 -16.85
N ARG A 69 15.95 13.62 -16.71
CA ARG A 69 16.47 14.69 -15.84
C ARG A 69 16.69 14.24 -14.40
N PHE A 70 15.84 13.35 -13.89
CA PHE A 70 15.94 12.90 -12.50
C PHE A 70 17.00 11.82 -12.30
N ARG A 71 17.39 11.07 -13.34
CA ARG A 71 18.43 10.02 -13.25
C ARG A 71 18.18 9.00 -12.13
N ILE A 72 16.91 8.63 -11.95
CA ILE A 72 16.44 7.68 -10.93
C ILE A 72 15.57 6.55 -11.52
N VAL A 73 15.37 6.52 -12.84
CA VAL A 73 14.45 5.60 -13.52
C VAL A 73 15.19 4.84 -14.61
N HIS A 74 15.37 3.54 -14.41
CA HIS A 74 16.00 2.62 -15.38
C HIS A 74 15.12 2.40 -16.61
N SER A 75 13.83 2.12 -16.37
CA SER A 75 12.85 1.84 -17.39
C SER A 75 11.51 2.42 -16.99
N PHE A 76 10.77 2.97 -17.95
CA PHE A 76 9.47 3.59 -17.74
C PHE A 76 8.54 3.18 -18.89
N ARG A 77 7.65 2.22 -18.64
CA ARG A 77 6.82 1.60 -19.67
C ARG A 77 5.33 1.70 -19.34
N TRP A 78 4.58 2.22 -20.30
CA TRP A 78 3.12 2.26 -20.26
C TRP A 78 2.51 1.40 -21.35
N ALA A 79 1.42 0.71 -21.02
CA ALA A 79 0.65 -0.05 -21.99
C ALA A 79 -0.85 0.05 -21.70
N ILE A 80 -1.65 0.13 -22.76
CA ILE A 80 -3.10 -0.07 -22.67
C ILE A 80 -3.32 -1.58 -22.78
N VAL A 81 -3.90 -2.17 -21.75
CA VAL A 81 -4.35 -3.56 -21.73
C VAL A 81 -5.82 -3.54 -22.12
N GLU A 82 -6.08 -3.91 -23.37
CA GLU A 82 -7.43 -3.95 -23.90
C GLU A 82 -8.16 -5.21 -23.39
N PRO A 83 -9.46 -5.11 -23.08
CA PRO A 83 -10.27 -6.29 -22.83
C PRO A 83 -10.20 -7.16 -24.06
N ARG A 84 -9.90 -8.43 -23.86
CA ARG A 84 -9.79 -9.43 -24.92
C ARG A 84 -11.19 -9.67 -25.49
N PRO A 85 -11.45 -9.32 -26.77
CA PRO A 85 -12.77 -9.48 -27.36
C PRO A 85 -13.22 -10.95 -27.28
N GLY A 86 -14.42 -11.19 -26.79
CA GLY A 86 -14.97 -12.53 -26.63
C GLY A 86 -14.38 -13.36 -25.48
N ILE A 87 -13.41 -12.83 -24.71
CA ILE A 87 -12.94 -13.46 -23.46
C ILE A 87 -13.36 -12.63 -22.25
N ASP A 88 -13.11 -11.32 -22.25
CA ASP A 88 -13.44 -10.47 -21.11
C ASP A 88 -14.91 -10.00 -21.20
N ALA A 89 -15.57 -9.80 -20.05
CA ALA A 89 -17.00 -9.50 -20.00
C ALA A 89 -17.35 -8.19 -20.74
N GLU A 90 -18.55 -8.11 -21.35
CA GLU A 90 -19.08 -6.86 -21.88
C GLU A 90 -18.96 -5.72 -20.85
N GLY A 91 -18.41 -4.59 -21.27
CA GLY A 91 -18.21 -3.45 -20.37
C GLY A 91 -17.01 -3.58 -19.42
N THR A 92 -16.19 -4.64 -19.54
CA THR A 92 -14.88 -4.66 -18.87
C THR A 92 -14.09 -3.43 -19.31
N PRO A 93 -13.62 -2.58 -18.38
CA PRO A 93 -12.87 -1.40 -18.75
C PRO A 93 -11.52 -1.80 -19.34
N HIS A 94 -11.08 -1.05 -20.36
CA HIS A 94 -9.66 -1.06 -20.73
C HIS A 94 -8.82 -0.71 -19.51
N LYS A 95 -7.66 -1.32 -19.35
CA LYS A 95 -6.77 -1.03 -18.23
C LYS A 95 -5.51 -0.34 -18.72
N PHE A 96 -4.90 0.44 -17.83
CA PHE A 96 -3.66 1.13 -18.07
C PHE A 96 -2.58 0.58 -17.13
N LEU A 97 -1.53 0.03 -17.72
CA LEU A 97 -0.43 -0.65 -17.05
C LEU A 97 0.80 0.27 -17.02
N LEU A 98 1.38 0.45 -15.83
CA LEU A 98 2.73 0.96 -15.62
C LEU A 98 3.65 -0.18 -15.18
N ASN A 99 4.84 -0.24 -15.77
CA ASN A 99 6.00 -0.90 -15.16
C ASN A 99 7.17 0.09 -15.15
N VAL A 100 7.76 0.28 -13.97
CA VAL A 100 8.88 1.21 -13.78
C VAL A 100 9.89 0.65 -12.79
N CYS A 101 11.18 0.76 -13.12
CA CYS A 101 12.26 0.35 -12.23
C CYS A 101 13.06 1.57 -11.76
N PHE A 102 13.29 1.67 -10.44
CA PHE A 102 13.92 2.82 -9.79
C PHE A 102 15.30 2.53 -9.24
N ASP A 103 16.16 3.55 -9.28
CA ASP A 103 17.50 3.56 -8.69
C ASP A 103 17.44 3.66 -7.15
N GLY A 104 16.70 2.78 -6.49
CA GLY A 104 16.46 2.82 -5.05
C GLY A 104 15.15 2.18 -4.64
N GLY A 105 14.82 2.30 -3.35
CA GLY A 105 13.41 2.24 -2.95
C GLY A 105 12.63 3.30 -3.72
N TRP A 106 11.43 2.98 -4.19
CA TRP A 106 10.67 3.87 -5.05
C TRP A 106 9.90 4.92 -4.25
N GLU A 107 9.54 4.63 -3.00
CA GLU A 107 8.78 5.51 -2.11
C GLU A 107 9.43 6.87 -1.86
N PRO A 108 10.76 6.97 -1.63
CA PRO A 108 11.45 8.25 -1.49
C PRO A 108 11.26 9.17 -2.71
N TYR A 109 11.09 8.59 -3.90
CA TYR A 109 10.93 9.34 -5.14
C TYR A 109 9.49 9.76 -5.42
N MET A 110 8.51 9.12 -4.80
CA MET A 110 7.09 9.37 -5.12
C MET A 110 6.67 10.80 -4.90
N ARG A 111 7.26 11.49 -3.93
CA ARG A 111 6.95 12.90 -3.68
C ARG A 111 7.52 13.81 -4.77
N VAL A 112 8.74 13.53 -5.22
CA VAL A 112 9.36 14.21 -6.37
C VAL A 112 8.54 13.94 -7.63
N ILE A 113 8.06 12.72 -7.80
CA ILE A 113 7.25 12.32 -8.97
C ILE A 113 5.86 12.97 -8.94
N TRP A 114 5.18 12.92 -7.79
CA TRP A 114 3.89 13.60 -7.57
C TRP A 114 3.99 15.10 -7.86
N ASP A 115 5.12 15.70 -7.49
CA ASP A 115 5.30 17.14 -7.61
C ASP A 115 5.83 17.60 -8.97
N ASP A 116 7.02 17.13 -9.36
CA ASP A 116 7.73 17.62 -10.53
C ASP A 116 7.35 16.88 -11.82
N LEU A 117 7.04 15.58 -11.74
CA LEU A 117 6.49 14.80 -12.86
C LEU A 117 4.96 14.77 -12.87
N GLY A 118 4.33 15.38 -11.86
CA GLY A 118 2.90 15.33 -11.62
C GLY A 118 2.07 15.73 -12.82
N SER A 119 2.41 16.83 -13.48
CA SER A 119 1.67 17.31 -14.66
C SER A 119 1.72 16.35 -15.85
N MET A 120 2.88 15.71 -16.09
CA MET A 120 3.03 14.71 -17.16
C MET A 120 2.23 13.45 -16.83
N LEU A 121 2.29 13.01 -15.57
CA LEU A 121 1.50 11.88 -15.10
C LEU A 121 0.01 12.20 -15.13
N ASP A 122 -0.41 13.41 -14.76
CA ASP A 122 -1.80 13.88 -14.86
C ASP A 122 -2.32 13.79 -16.28
N LEU A 123 -1.53 14.18 -17.28
CA LEU A 123 -1.90 14.06 -18.69
C LEU A 123 -2.17 12.61 -19.11
N MET A 124 -1.47 11.63 -18.52
CA MET A 124 -1.71 10.21 -18.77
C MET A 124 -2.85 9.66 -17.90
N LEU A 125 -2.79 9.88 -16.58
CA LEU A 125 -3.61 9.26 -15.55
C LEU A 125 -4.97 9.93 -15.35
N CYS A 126 -5.23 11.14 -15.89
CA CYS A 126 -6.56 11.74 -15.86
C CYS A 126 -7.64 10.87 -16.56
N HIS A 127 -7.20 9.89 -17.36
CA HIS A 127 -8.05 8.89 -18.01
C HIS A 127 -8.41 7.71 -17.11
N CYS A 128 -7.85 7.59 -15.90
CA CYS A 128 -8.00 6.42 -15.02
C CYS A 128 -9.05 6.64 -13.91
N GLU A 129 -9.77 5.59 -13.52
CA GLU A 129 -10.76 5.69 -12.44
C GLU A 129 -10.09 5.93 -11.07
N GLY A 130 -10.74 6.71 -10.22
CA GLY A 130 -10.25 7.02 -8.87
C GLY A 130 -9.02 7.93 -8.80
N TYR A 131 -8.33 8.19 -9.91
CA TYR A 131 -7.18 9.09 -9.96
C TYR A 131 -7.63 10.54 -9.76
N ARG A 132 -6.89 11.27 -8.93
CA ARG A 132 -7.03 12.71 -8.73
C ARG A 132 -5.75 13.39 -9.20
N LEU A 133 -5.90 14.53 -9.87
CA LEU A 133 -4.77 15.27 -10.42
C LEU A 133 -3.80 15.63 -9.30
N SER A 134 -2.50 15.48 -9.55
CA SER A 134 -1.47 15.63 -8.53
C SER A 134 -1.50 17.02 -7.89
N ARG A 135 -1.84 18.04 -8.68
CA ARG A 135 -2.00 19.43 -8.23
C ARG A 135 -3.23 19.67 -7.35
N GLU A 136 -4.23 18.79 -7.40
CA GLU A 136 -5.53 18.95 -6.71
C GLU A 136 -5.69 18.02 -5.49
N THR A 137 -4.66 17.26 -5.15
CA THR A 137 -4.69 16.26 -4.08
C THR A 137 -3.43 16.32 -3.22
N SER A 138 -3.52 15.93 -1.95
CA SER A 138 -2.34 15.75 -1.10
C SER A 138 -1.48 14.56 -1.54
N PHE A 139 -0.21 14.58 -1.15
CA PHE A 139 0.69 13.45 -1.33
C PHE A 139 0.18 12.17 -0.65
N GLU A 140 -0.43 12.27 0.54
CA GLU A 140 -0.99 11.11 1.25
C GLU A 140 -2.06 10.39 0.42
N ARG A 141 -2.98 11.16 -0.16
CA ARG A 141 -4.03 10.60 -1.00
C ARG A 141 -3.50 10.08 -2.33
N TYR A 142 -2.47 10.72 -2.88
CA TYR A 142 -1.75 10.22 -4.05
C TYR A 142 -1.09 8.86 -3.77
N ILE A 143 -0.31 8.73 -2.68
CA ILE A 143 0.38 7.47 -2.36
C ILE A 143 -0.62 6.38 -1.95
N GLU A 144 -1.73 6.72 -1.30
CA GLU A 144 -2.86 5.79 -1.08
C GLU A 144 -3.40 5.25 -2.41
N TRP A 145 -3.59 6.09 -3.44
CA TRP A 145 -4.03 5.66 -4.76
C TRP A 145 -2.97 4.79 -5.46
N VAL A 146 -1.69 5.16 -5.39
CA VAL A 146 -0.58 4.35 -5.95
C VAL A 146 -0.60 2.96 -5.32
N ARG A 147 -0.65 2.86 -3.99
CA ARG A 147 -0.70 1.59 -3.26
C ARG A 147 -1.98 0.80 -3.54
N ALA A 148 -3.12 1.46 -3.73
CA ALA A 148 -4.37 0.76 -4.07
C ALA A 148 -4.31 0.06 -5.44
N ASN A 149 -3.50 0.58 -6.37
CA ASN A 149 -3.36 0.07 -7.73
C ASN A 149 -2.05 -0.72 -7.97
N GLU A 150 -1.21 -0.85 -6.94
CA GLU A 150 0.05 -1.59 -6.97
C GLU A 150 -0.16 -3.10 -7.01
N PHE A 151 0.66 -3.78 -7.82
CA PHE A 151 0.75 -5.24 -7.82
C PHE A 151 2.21 -5.71 -7.92
N SER A 152 2.47 -6.95 -7.48
CA SER A 152 3.82 -7.56 -7.48
C SER A 152 4.26 -7.98 -8.89
N ALA A 153 5.50 -7.68 -9.25
CA ALA A 153 6.14 -8.24 -10.45
C ALA A 153 6.55 -9.71 -10.30
N ASP A 154 6.62 -10.25 -9.07
CA ASP A 154 7.01 -11.62 -8.66
C ASP A 154 8.41 -12.10 -9.10
N PHE A 155 8.98 -11.58 -10.19
CA PHE A 155 10.33 -11.86 -10.69
C PHE A 155 10.93 -10.60 -11.33
N LEU A 156 12.15 -10.24 -10.91
CA LEU A 156 12.92 -9.13 -11.46
C LEU A 156 14.31 -9.62 -11.86
N TYR A 157 14.66 -9.44 -13.13
CA TYR A 157 15.99 -9.72 -13.64
C TYR A 157 16.66 -8.42 -14.08
N LEU A 158 17.82 -8.15 -13.49
CA LEU A 158 18.68 -7.03 -13.86
C LEU A 158 20.09 -7.57 -14.03
N GLU A 159 20.75 -7.23 -15.14
CA GLU A 159 22.13 -7.66 -15.40
C GLU A 159 23.12 -7.02 -14.42
N SER A 160 22.89 -5.76 -14.05
CA SER A 160 23.74 -5.02 -13.10
C SER A 160 22.92 -4.13 -12.18
N GLY A 161 23.40 -3.93 -10.95
CA GLY A 161 22.85 -2.98 -9.98
C GLY A 161 23.37 -1.54 -10.11
N ARG A 162 24.00 -1.18 -11.24
CA ARG A 162 24.54 0.17 -11.46
C ARG A 162 23.41 1.15 -11.72
N SER A 163 23.44 2.34 -11.10
CA SER A 163 22.42 3.37 -11.30
C SER A 163 22.48 4.01 -12.69
N CYS A 164 21.42 4.68 -13.14
CA CYS A 164 21.45 5.55 -14.33
C CYS A 164 22.58 6.58 -14.23
N GLY A 165 22.81 7.10 -13.03
CA GLY A 165 23.90 8.01 -12.74
C GLY A 165 25.29 7.45 -12.98
N ASP A 166 25.51 6.17 -12.68
CA ASP A 166 26.81 5.53 -12.90
C ASP A 166 27.08 5.34 -14.39
N HIS A 167 26.05 5.10 -15.21
CA HIS A 167 26.18 5.03 -16.66
C HIS A 167 26.63 6.39 -17.24
N ASP A 168 26.00 7.49 -16.81
CA ASP A 168 26.40 8.85 -17.20
C ASP A 168 27.86 9.14 -16.79
N TYR A 169 28.23 8.78 -15.56
CA TYR A 169 29.59 8.99 -15.04
C TYR A 169 30.63 8.19 -15.83
N LEU A 170 30.38 6.90 -16.10
CA LEU A 170 31.30 6.03 -16.82
C LEU A 170 31.47 6.45 -18.29
N ALA A 171 30.40 6.92 -18.94
CA ALA A 171 30.48 7.46 -20.29
C ALA A 171 31.35 8.74 -20.35
N GLU A 172 31.20 9.62 -19.36
CA GLU A 172 32.01 10.83 -19.26
C GLU A 172 33.47 10.53 -18.90
N LEU A 173 33.70 9.55 -18.01
CA LEU A 173 35.03 9.05 -17.67
C LEU A 173 35.77 8.52 -18.91
N GLU A 174 35.10 7.71 -19.72
CA GLU A 174 35.63 7.19 -20.99
C GLU A 174 35.91 8.33 -21.98
N ARG A 175 35.01 9.31 -22.09
CA ARG A 175 35.18 10.49 -22.94
C ARG A 175 36.42 11.30 -22.56
N GLN A 176 36.61 11.58 -21.27
CA GLN A 176 37.78 12.30 -20.77
C GLN A 176 39.07 11.52 -21.01
N SER A 177 39.04 10.20 -20.79
CA SER A 177 40.20 9.33 -21.04
C SER A 177 40.65 9.36 -22.50
N ARG A 178 39.71 9.44 -23.44
CA ARG A 178 40.02 9.57 -24.88
C ARG A 178 40.54 10.94 -25.28
N LEU A 179 40.01 12.01 -24.69
CA LEU A 179 40.39 13.39 -25.02
C LEU A 179 41.71 13.83 -24.36
N HIS A 180 42.03 13.29 -23.18
CA HIS A 180 43.17 13.70 -22.36
C HIS A 180 43.98 12.51 -21.82
N PRO A 181 44.62 11.70 -22.70
CA PRO A 181 45.31 10.47 -22.30
C PRO A 181 46.50 10.70 -21.35
N GLU A 182 47.15 11.88 -21.38
CA GLU A 182 48.32 12.19 -20.52
C GLU A 182 48.00 13.05 -19.28
N GLY A 183 46.74 13.52 -19.13
CA GLY A 183 46.33 14.46 -18.06
C GLY A 183 45.15 13.99 -17.20
N GLY A 184 44.79 12.70 -17.28
CA GLY A 184 43.46 12.23 -16.87
C GLY A 184 43.21 12.13 -15.37
N ASP A 185 44.21 11.83 -14.55
CA ASP A 185 43.92 11.39 -13.17
C ASP A 185 43.26 12.52 -12.34
N LEU A 186 43.87 13.70 -12.22
CA LEU A 186 43.24 14.80 -11.48
C LEU A 186 41.86 15.22 -12.05
N ALA A 187 41.66 15.11 -13.37
CA ALA A 187 40.37 15.39 -14.00
C ALA A 187 39.30 14.37 -13.56
N VAL A 188 39.65 13.08 -13.46
CA VAL A 188 38.77 12.03 -12.92
C VAL A 188 38.48 12.24 -11.43
N THR A 189 39.43 12.73 -10.63
CA THR A 189 39.19 13.09 -9.22
C THR A 189 38.13 14.18 -9.09
N ARG A 190 38.14 15.13 -10.02
CA ARG A 190 37.23 16.28 -10.05
C ARG A 190 35.93 15.98 -10.81
N LEU A 191 35.82 14.80 -11.42
CA LEU A 191 34.67 14.44 -12.25
C LEU A 191 33.41 14.31 -11.39
N ARG A 192 32.36 15.03 -11.80
CA ARG A 192 31.04 15.00 -11.18
C ARG A 192 29.97 14.89 -12.27
N ARG A 193 29.04 13.95 -12.12
CA ARG A 193 27.81 13.91 -12.91
C ARG A 193 26.83 14.98 -12.39
N PRO A 194 25.94 15.51 -13.24
CA PRO A 194 24.89 16.41 -12.78
C PRO A 194 23.94 15.71 -11.79
N LEU A 195 23.44 16.46 -10.80
CA LEU A 195 22.53 15.94 -9.78
C LEU A 195 21.14 15.60 -10.35
N PRO A 196 20.36 14.73 -9.67
CA PRO A 196 18.93 14.55 -9.98
C PRO A 196 18.19 15.89 -10.07
N GLY A 197 17.49 16.14 -11.17
CA GLY A 197 16.74 17.38 -11.39
C GLY A 197 17.55 18.50 -12.08
N GLU A 198 18.87 18.38 -12.15
CA GLU A 198 19.75 19.37 -12.80
C GLU A 198 19.67 19.27 -14.33
N SER A 199 19.49 20.42 -14.99
CA SER A 199 19.47 20.61 -16.44
C SER A 199 20.62 21.50 -16.90
N LYS A 200 21.06 21.36 -18.16
CA LYS A 200 22.06 22.27 -18.75
C LYS A 200 21.54 23.72 -18.72
N PRO A 201 22.40 24.72 -18.46
CA PRO A 201 22.01 26.13 -18.55
C PRO A 201 21.51 26.48 -19.96
N LEU A 202 20.52 27.37 -20.04
CA LEU A 202 20.04 27.87 -21.32
C LEU A 202 21.11 28.71 -22.03
N PRO A 203 21.17 28.72 -23.37
CA PRO A 203 22.12 29.56 -24.10
C PRO A 203 21.95 31.04 -23.73
N SER A 204 23.04 31.69 -23.35
CA SER A 204 23.08 33.14 -23.09
C SER A 204 23.20 33.95 -24.39
N GLU A 205 23.78 33.36 -25.43
CA GLU A 205 23.98 33.97 -26.74
C GLU A 205 22.62 34.12 -27.47
N PRO A 206 22.23 35.33 -27.89
CA PRO A 206 20.89 35.59 -28.42
C PRO A 206 20.50 34.73 -29.63
N ARG A 207 21.43 34.42 -30.54
CA ARG A 207 21.15 33.59 -31.71
C ARG A 207 20.94 32.13 -31.31
N ALA A 208 21.83 31.55 -30.52
CA ALA A 208 21.68 30.18 -30.01
C ALA A 208 20.38 30.00 -29.21
N ALA A 209 20.01 30.98 -28.38
CA ALA A 209 18.74 30.97 -27.64
C ALA A 209 17.52 31.02 -28.58
N PHE A 210 17.59 31.82 -29.65
CA PHE A 210 16.55 31.89 -30.67
C PHE A 210 16.45 30.59 -31.46
N ASP A 211 17.57 30.06 -31.97
CA ASP A 211 17.61 28.81 -32.74
C ASP A 211 17.10 27.62 -31.92
N MET A 212 17.43 27.55 -30.62
CA MET A 212 16.89 26.56 -29.70
C MET A 212 15.37 26.71 -29.53
N ALA A 213 14.86 27.94 -29.39
CA ALA A 213 13.41 28.18 -29.29
C ALA A 213 12.67 27.75 -30.57
N VAL A 214 13.24 28.03 -31.76
CA VAL A 214 12.68 27.62 -33.05
C VAL A 214 12.62 26.09 -33.16
N ARG A 215 13.67 25.38 -32.72
CA ARG A 215 13.71 23.91 -32.72
C ARG A 215 12.70 23.27 -31.76
N GLY A 216 12.19 24.02 -30.77
CA GLY A 216 11.09 23.58 -29.90
C GLY A 216 9.70 23.66 -30.54
N LEU A 217 9.53 24.42 -31.63
CA LEU A 217 8.22 24.64 -32.26
C LEU A 217 7.56 23.37 -32.81
N PRO A 218 8.26 22.42 -33.47
CA PRO A 218 7.66 21.16 -33.90
C PRO A 218 7.11 20.33 -32.75
N ALA A 219 7.84 20.27 -31.62
CA ALA A 219 7.39 19.56 -30.42
C ALA A 219 6.15 20.23 -29.81
N LEU A 220 6.15 21.57 -29.75
CA LEU A 220 4.99 22.35 -29.32
C LEU A 220 3.78 22.12 -30.26
N ALA A 221 3.99 22.09 -31.57
CA ALA A 221 2.94 21.85 -32.55
C ALA A 221 2.31 20.44 -32.40
N ALA A 222 3.13 19.42 -32.15
CA ALA A 222 2.65 18.06 -31.91
C ALA A 222 1.77 17.97 -30.65
N LEU A 223 2.17 18.61 -29.55
CA LEU A 223 1.36 18.66 -28.32
C LEU A 223 0.12 19.52 -28.49
N TYR A 224 0.24 20.69 -29.12
CA TYR A 224 -0.89 21.58 -29.43
C TYR A 224 -1.93 20.90 -30.32
N SER A 225 -1.54 19.97 -31.19
CA SER A 225 -2.50 19.21 -31.99
C SER A 225 -3.52 18.41 -31.16
N LEU A 226 -3.23 18.15 -29.88
CA LEU A 226 -4.13 17.48 -28.94
C LEU A 226 -5.11 18.44 -28.24
N GLU A 227 -4.90 19.77 -28.33
CA GLU A 227 -5.63 20.78 -27.57
C GLU A 227 -7.15 20.68 -27.71
N ARG A 228 -7.65 20.38 -28.91
CA ARG A 228 -9.07 20.16 -29.20
C ARG A 228 -9.75 19.04 -28.39
N TYR A 229 -8.97 18.18 -27.73
CA TYR A 229 -9.44 17.12 -26.85
C TYR A 229 -9.38 17.46 -25.35
N PHE A 230 -8.97 18.68 -24.99
CA PHE A 230 -8.79 19.17 -23.62
C PHE A 230 -9.47 20.53 -23.44
N LEU A 231 -10.78 20.52 -23.21
CA LEU A 231 -11.55 21.75 -23.03
C LEU A 231 -11.27 22.38 -21.65
N PRO A 232 -10.86 23.66 -21.54
CA PRO A 232 -10.49 24.28 -20.25
C PRO A 232 -11.56 24.25 -19.15
N SER A 233 -12.85 24.15 -19.52
CA SER A 233 -13.97 24.05 -18.57
C SER A 233 -14.19 22.64 -18.02
N ALA A 234 -13.53 21.61 -18.58
CA ALA A 234 -13.55 20.26 -18.05
C ALA A 234 -12.58 20.13 -16.84
N PRO A 235 -12.84 19.24 -15.87
CA PRO A 235 -11.96 19.05 -14.71
C PRO A 235 -10.50 18.73 -15.08
N ASP A 236 -10.27 18.10 -16.22
CA ASP A 236 -8.96 17.72 -16.75
C ASP A 236 -8.44 18.65 -17.86
N GLY A 237 -9.15 19.75 -18.15
CA GLY A 237 -8.90 20.64 -19.28
C GLY A 237 -7.49 21.22 -19.33
N TYR A 238 -6.90 21.51 -18.16
CA TYR A 238 -5.55 22.09 -18.08
C TYR A 238 -4.41 21.04 -18.03
N CYS A 239 -4.70 19.73 -18.05
CA CYS A 239 -3.67 18.69 -17.97
C CYS A 239 -2.66 18.80 -19.12
N LEU A 240 -3.15 18.94 -20.36
CA LEU A 240 -2.28 19.05 -21.54
C LEU A 240 -1.38 20.29 -21.48
N LEU A 241 -1.93 21.45 -21.12
CA LEU A 241 -1.16 22.69 -21.05
C LEU A 241 -0.11 22.63 -19.93
N ARG A 242 -0.47 22.13 -18.74
CA ARG A 242 0.48 21.94 -17.63
C ARG A 242 1.61 20.99 -18.04
N ALA A 243 1.28 19.83 -18.59
CA ALA A 243 2.26 18.86 -19.06
C ALA A 243 3.16 19.43 -20.15
N THR A 244 2.60 20.15 -21.13
CA THR A 244 3.36 20.76 -22.23
C THR A 244 4.37 21.78 -21.71
N ARG A 245 3.98 22.60 -20.73
CA ARG A 245 4.86 23.58 -20.08
C ARG A 245 5.96 22.97 -19.22
N ASP A 246 5.76 21.75 -18.72
CA ASP A 246 6.74 21.04 -17.92
C ASP A 246 7.66 20.15 -18.78
N VAL A 247 7.14 19.57 -19.87
CA VAL A 247 7.93 18.85 -20.89
C VAL A 247 8.81 19.82 -21.68
N LEU A 248 8.30 20.99 -22.06
CA LEU A 248 9.03 22.03 -22.78
C LEU A 248 9.49 23.16 -21.84
N PHE A 249 10.00 22.80 -20.65
CA PHE A 249 10.37 23.78 -19.64
C PHE A 249 11.52 24.69 -20.09
N GLU A 250 12.46 24.21 -20.93
CA GLU A 250 13.49 25.06 -21.51
C GLU A 250 12.90 26.09 -22.49
N LEU A 251 11.91 25.70 -23.29
CA LEU A 251 11.21 26.64 -24.18
C LEU A 251 10.49 27.73 -23.38
N ARG A 252 9.90 27.35 -22.23
CA ARG A 252 9.32 28.30 -21.28
C ARG A 252 10.40 29.23 -20.69
N GLY A 253 11.56 28.68 -20.33
CA GLY A 253 12.68 29.44 -19.77
C GLY A 253 13.36 30.38 -20.78
N LEU A 254 13.26 30.11 -22.09
CA LEU A 254 13.77 30.96 -23.17
C LEU A 254 12.93 32.21 -23.42
N ASP A 255 11.76 32.33 -22.77
CA ASP A 255 10.79 33.42 -22.89
C ASP A 255 10.25 33.59 -24.32
N THR A 256 9.17 32.86 -24.64
CA THR A 256 8.59 32.83 -25.99
C THR A 256 8.11 34.20 -26.46
N LEU A 257 7.67 35.10 -25.57
CA LEU A 257 7.28 36.46 -25.94
C LEU A 257 8.47 37.31 -26.35
N LYS A 258 9.63 37.10 -25.71
CA LYS A 258 10.89 37.75 -26.08
C LYS A 258 11.45 37.23 -27.40
N ARG A 259 11.27 35.95 -27.72
CA ARG A 259 11.79 35.33 -28.96
C ARG A 259 10.83 35.47 -30.15
N PHE A 260 9.52 35.48 -29.89
CA PHE A 260 8.45 35.51 -30.89
C PHE A 260 7.47 36.65 -30.55
N PRO A 261 7.86 37.91 -30.80
CA PRO A 261 7.12 39.10 -30.35
C PRO A 261 5.72 39.20 -30.97
N LEU A 262 4.79 39.80 -30.21
CA LEU A 262 3.39 40.00 -30.63
C LEU A 262 3.19 41.12 -31.64
N LEU A 263 4.06 42.14 -31.60
CA LEU A 263 3.98 43.33 -32.44
C LEU A 263 5.11 43.30 -33.49
N PRO A 264 4.86 43.81 -34.70
CA PRO A 264 5.90 43.94 -35.70
C PRO A 264 6.99 44.91 -35.19
N PRO A 265 8.30 44.58 -35.35
CA PRO A 265 9.37 45.48 -34.94
C PRO A 265 9.37 46.74 -35.81
N THR A 266 9.74 47.90 -35.24
CA THR A 266 10.00 49.11 -36.05
C THR A 266 11.19 48.90 -36.98
N PRO A 267 11.34 49.69 -38.06
CA PRO A 267 12.51 49.60 -38.94
C PRO A 267 13.84 49.71 -38.19
N GLU A 268 13.94 50.59 -37.17
CA GLU A 268 15.15 50.70 -36.35
C GLU A 268 15.39 49.45 -35.49
N GLN A 269 14.34 48.85 -34.93
CA GLN A 269 14.43 47.62 -34.11
C GLN A 269 14.80 46.40 -34.96
N ALA A 270 14.26 46.29 -36.17
CA ALA A 270 14.56 45.21 -37.11
C ALA A 270 16.02 45.29 -37.61
N GLN A 271 16.55 46.51 -37.79
CA GLN A 271 17.94 46.74 -38.17
C GLN A 271 18.91 46.46 -37.00
N ALA A 272 18.53 46.80 -35.77
CA ALA A 272 19.34 46.54 -34.57
C ALA A 272 19.34 45.06 -34.14
N ASN A 273 18.25 44.31 -34.38
CA ASN A 273 18.17 42.88 -34.10
C ASN A 273 17.35 42.15 -35.18
N PRO A 274 18.02 41.57 -36.19
CA PRO A 274 17.36 40.82 -37.26
C PRO A 274 16.51 39.64 -36.78
N LEU A 275 16.77 39.11 -35.58
CA LEU A 275 16.01 37.99 -35.00
C LEU A 275 14.59 38.41 -34.58
N LEU A 276 14.34 39.70 -34.30
CA LEU A 276 12.99 40.18 -33.95
C LEU A 276 12.03 40.06 -35.15
N ALA A 277 12.49 40.40 -36.35
CA ALA A 277 11.68 40.29 -37.56
C ALA A 277 11.40 38.81 -37.92
N ALA A 278 12.41 37.95 -37.82
CA ALA A 278 12.25 36.51 -38.02
C ALA A 278 11.31 35.89 -36.96
N GLY A 279 11.48 36.29 -35.68
CA GLY A 279 10.63 35.87 -34.58
C GLY A 279 9.17 36.29 -34.74
N TYR A 280 8.91 37.51 -35.21
CA TYR A 280 7.57 37.98 -35.52
C TYR A 280 6.93 37.19 -36.67
N ALA A 281 7.67 36.91 -37.75
CA ALA A 281 7.17 36.11 -38.87
C ALA A 281 6.80 34.68 -38.44
N LEU A 282 7.62 34.07 -37.57
CA LEU A 282 7.32 32.77 -36.97
C LEU A 282 6.10 32.85 -36.02
N ARG A 283 5.99 33.91 -35.21
CA ARG A 283 4.80 34.15 -34.36
C ARG A 283 3.54 34.26 -35.20
N ALA A 284 3.58 34.99 -36.31
CA ALA A 284 2.42 35.14 -37.19
C ALA A 284 1.97 33.78 -37.76
N THR A 285 2.91 32.90 -38.11
CA THR A 285 2.64 31.55 -38.63
C THR A 285 2.09 30.61 -37.54
N HIS A 286 2.60 30.73 -36.31
CA HIS A 286 2.34 29.80 -35.21
C HIS A 286 1.56 30.43 -34.04
N TYR A 287 0.82 31.50 -34.29
CA TYR A 287 0.23 32.36 -33.25
C TYR A 287 -0.59 31.57 -32.22
N LYS A 288 -1.47 30.68 -32.69
CA LYS A 288 -2.41 29.95 -31.83
C LYS A 288 -1.72 29.04 -30.82
N MET A 289 -0.71 28.26 -31.26
CA MET A 289 0.00 27.35 -30.36
C MET A 289 0.89 28.09 -29.36
N LEU A 290 1.50 29.21 -29.76
CA LEU A 290 2.31 30.04 -28.87
C LEU A 290 1.45 30.78 -27.85
N ALA A 291 0.32 31.36 -28.25
CA ALA A 291 -0.63 32.00 -27.34
C ALA A 291 -1.23 31.00 -26.34
N TRP A 292 -1.57 29.79 -26.79
CA TRP A 292 -2.00 28.70 -25.91
C TRP A 292 -0.91 28.33 -24.88
N PHE A 293 0.33 28.11 -25.32
CA PHE A 293 1.45 27.75 -24.45
C PHE A 293 1.74 28.81 -23.37
N GLU A 294 1.56 30.09 -23.71
CA GLU A 294 1.78 31.24 -22.82
C GLU A 294 0.67 31.43 -21.77
N THR A 295 -0.46 30.72 -21.91
CA THR A 295 -1.54 30.77 -20.93
C THR A 295 -1.06 30.22 -19.58
N VAL A 296 -1.37 30.94 -18.49
CA VAL A 296 -1.06 30.51 -17.11
C VAL A 296 -2.23 29.66 -16.60
N PRO A 297 -2.05 28.34 -16.37
CA PRO A 297 -3.11 27.50 -15.85
C PRO A 297 -3.42 27.85 -14.38
N PRO A 298 -4.70 27.74 -13.94
CA PRO A 298 -5.10 28.05 -12.56
C PRO A 298 -4.44 27.09 -11.56
N GLN A 299 -4.10 27.62 -10.38
CA GLN A 299 -3.53 26.86 -9.26
C GLN A 299 -4.63 26.52 -8.24
N PRO A 300 -4.96 25.23 -8.05
CA PRO A 300 -5.94 24.79 -7.06
C PRO A 300 -5.36 24.84 -5.63
N GLU A 301 -6.20 25.14 -4.64
CA GLU A 301 -5.81 25.24 -3.22
C GLU A 301 -6.20 23.95 -2.46
N VAL A 302 -5.23 23.28 -1.84
CA VAL A 302 -5.47 22.13 -0.94
C VAL A 302 -5.41 22.63 0.52
N LYS A 303 -6.54 22.54 1.24
CA LYS A 303 -6.66 23.03 2.62
C LYS A 303 -6.05 22.04 3.63
N PRO A 304 -5.08 22.46 4.44
CA PRO A 304 -4.45 21.59 5.42
C PRO A 304 -5.21 21.47 6.75
N ARG A 305 -4.92 20.41 7.51
CA ARG A 305 -5.30 20.28 8.93
C ARG A 305 -4.28 21.03 9.80
N ALA A 306 -4.76 21.73 10.83
CA ALA A 306 -3.92 22.26 11.91
C ALA A 306 -3.81 21.24 13.07
N LEU A 307 -2.58 20.99 13.55
CA LEU A 307 -2.30 20.16 14.72
C LEU A 307 -1.64 21.01 15.81
N ALA A 308 -2.18 20.95 17.03
CA ALA A 308 -1.61 21.65 18.18
C ALA A 308 -0.29 20.99 18.63
N TYR A 309 0.69 21.81 19.00
CA TYR A 309 2.00 21.37 19.46
C TYR A 309 2.28 21.91 20.87
N ARG A 310 2.80 21.05 21.76
CA ARG A 310 3.33 21.42 23.09
C ARG A 310 4.57 20.58 23.39
N ASP A 311 5.64 21.19 23.89
CA ASP A 311 6.88 20.47 24.24
C ASP A 311 6.64 19.40 25.33
N ALA A 312 5.66 19.63 26.21
CA ALA A 312 5.27 18.67 27.25
C ALA A 312 4.56 17.41 26.72
N ASP A 313 4.22 17.36 25.42
CA ASP A 313 3.63 16.17 24.78
C ASP A 313 4.67 15.29 24.06
N ILE A 314 5.90 15.79 23.93
CA ILE A 314 6.99 15.13 23.19
C ILE A 314 7.97 14.48 24.18
N GLN A 315 8.47 13.28 23.85
CA GLN A 315 9.54 12.65 24.62
C GLN A 315 10.83 13.47 24.52
N GLY A 316 11.48 13.73 25.65
CA GLY A 316 12.71 14.53 25.76
C GLY A 316 13.92 13.82 25.19
N GLY A 317 15.05 14.54 25.08
CA GLY A 317 16.29 13.97 24.53
C GLY A 317 16.24 13.69 23.02
N MET A 318 15.07 13.85 22.40
CA MET A 318 14.82 13.67 20.98
C MET A 318 15.12 14.96 20.23
N LEU A 319 14.33 16.03 20.43
CA LEU A 319 14.50 17.30 19.72
C LEU A 319 15.71 18.05 20.26
N SER A 320 15.80 18.19 21.57
CA SER A 320 16.99 18.69 22.26
C SER A 320 17.78 17.54 22.90
N ALA A 321 19.11 17.65 22.94
CA ALA A 321 19.92 16.66 23.66
C ALA A 321 19.83 16.89 25.17
N TYR A 322 19.78 15.82 25.97
CA TYR A 322 19.89 15.97 27.43
C TYR A 322 21.27 16.54 27.82
N PRO A 323 21.32 17.39 28.87
CA PRO A 323 22.58 17.89 29.40
C PRO A 323 23.37 16.77 30.11
N ASP A 324 24.69 16.94 30.18
CA ASP A 324 25.61 16.21 31.07
C ASP A 324 25.63 14.68 30.99
N LEU A 325 25.24 14.10 29.85
CA LEU A 325 25.25 12.64 29.68
C LEU A 325 26.67 12.05 29.71
N VAL A 326 26.88 11.03 30.55
CA VAL A 326 28.14 10.28 30.62
C VAL A 326 27.93 8.82 30.20
N GLY A 327 26.78 8.23 30.52
CA GLY A 327 26.45 6.83 30.26
C GLY A 327 24.98 6.59 29.94
N GLY A 328 24.67 5.33 29.60
CA GLY A 328 23.31 4.88 29.38
C GLY A 328 23.21 3.38 29.14
N ALA A 329 21.99 2.89 29.01
CA ALA A 329 21.67 1.52 28.63
C ALA A 329 20.47 1.52 27.67
N LEU A 330 20.60 0.81 26.55
CA LEU A 330 19.47 0.48 25.68
C LEU A 330 18.95 -0.89 26.09
N VAL A 331 17.78 -0.92 26.71
CA VAL A 331 17.17 -2.13 27.28
C VAL A 331 16.14 -2.67 26.30
N LEU A 332 16.38 -3.88 25.78
CA LEU A 332 15.51 -4.55 24.82
C LEU A 332 14.52 -5.42 25.60
N LEU A 333 13.23 -5.17 25.44
CA LEU A 333 12.18 -5.74 26.27
C LEU A 333 11.14 -6.50 25.43
N ARG A 334 10.58 -7.54 26.02
CA ARG A 334 9.42 -8.28 25.54
C ARG A 334 8.22 -8.00 26.43
N VAL A 335 7.04 -7.91 25.84
CA VAL A 335 5.77 -7.96 26.57
C VAL A 335 5.52 -9.41 27.00
N ALA A 336 5.61 -9.68 28.30
CA ALA A 336 5.34 -10.99 28.91
C ALA A 336 3.89 -11.10 29.39
N ASN A 337 3.36 -10.01 29.98
CA ASN A 337 1.95 -9.87 30.34
C ASN A 337 1.41 -8.57 29.75
N ARG A 338 0.49 -8.72 28.79
CA ARG A 338 -0.07 -7.60 28.04
C ARG A 338 -0.79 -6.56 28.91
N SER A 339 -1.67 -6.99 29.80
CA SER A 339 -2.49 -6.07 30.60
C SER A 339 -1.63 -5.27 31.57
N GLN A 340 -0.65 -5.92 32.19
CA GLN A 340 0.33 -5.25 33.05
C GLN A 340 1.21 -4.28 32.24
N ALA A 341 1.70 -4.67 31.07
CA ALA A 341 2.52 -3.81 30.20
C ALA A 341 1.76 -2.55 29.76
N VAL A 342 0.49 -2.68 29.39
CA VAL A 342 -0.35 -1.54 29.01
C VAL A 342 -0.60 -0.61 30.20
N ALA A 343 -0.90 -1.15 31.38
CA ALA A 343 -1.10 -0.37 32.60
C ALA A 343 0.20 0.36 33.01
N TRP A 344 1.33 -0.34 32.98
CA TRP A 344 2.63 0.22 33.32
C TRP A 344 3.03 1.33 32.36
N LEU A 345 2.96 1.11 31.04
CA LEU A 345 3.31 2.12 30.03
C LEU A 345 2.43 3.38 30.09
N SER A 346 1.17 3.24 30.49
CA SER A 346 0.20 4.35 30.49
C SER A 346 0.13 5.13 31.81
N GLN A 347 0.44 4.49 32.95
CA GLN A 347 0.22 5.07 34.28
C GLN A 347 1.49 5.14 35.14
N GLN A 348 2.45 4.23 34.96
CA GLN A 348 3.59 4.10 35.87
C GLN A 348 4.91 4.54 35.24
N PHE A 349 5.13 4.24 33.96
CA PHE A 349 6.30 4.69 33.23
C PHE A 349 6.26 6.20 33.05
N LYS A 350 7.35 6.87 33.45
CA LYS A 350 7.51 8.33 33.36
C LYS A 350 8.63 8.63 32.37
N PRO A 351 8.35 8.70 31.06
CA PRO A 351 9.33 9.19 30.10
C PRO A 351 9.64 10.65 30.40
N SER A 352 10.90 11.03 30.24
CA SER A 352 11.31 12.44 30.26
C SER A 352 10.69 13.16 29.05
N SER A 353 10.33 14.43 29.22
CA SER A 353 9.68 15.27 28.20
C SER A 353 10.63 16.29 27.58
N GLU A 354 10.29 16.80 26.39
CA GLU A 354 11.06 17.86 25.74
C GLU A 354 11.01 19.15 26.56
N ALA A 355 9.86 19.49 27.16
CA ALA A 355 9.75 20.64 28.06
C ALA A 355 10.77 20.59 29.22
N GLN A 356 10.94 19.44 29.87
CA GLN A 356 11.95 19.24 30.92
C GLN A 356 13.38 19.36 30.37
N THR A 357 13.61 18.87 29.15
CA THR A 357 14.93 18.96 28.50
C THR A 357 15.31 20.42 28.25
N LEU A 358 14.36 21.23 27.77
CA LEU A 358 14.56 22.67 27.51
C LEU A 358 14.77 23.49 28.78
N LEU A 359 14.13 23.11 29.89
CA LEU A 359 14.31 23.74 31.20
C LEU A 359 15.64 23.33 31.89
N GLY A 360 16.29 22.27 31.42
CA GLY A 360 17.48 21.71 32.08
C GLY A 360 17.16 20.93 33.35
N ASP A 361 15.92 20.44 33.50
CA ASP A 361 15.47 19.70 34.68
C ASP A 361 16.11 18.31 34.72
N ALA A 362 17.08 18.11 35.62
CA ALA A 362 17.66 16.81 35.89
C ALA A 362 16.67 15.93 36.68
N PRO A 363 16.38 14.67 36.24
CA PRO A 363 15.56 13.74 36.99
C PRO A 363 16.12 13.50 38.40
N THR A 364 15.25 13.50 39.41
CA THR A 364 15.65 13.35 40.83
C THR A 364 16.29 12.00 41.15
N ASP A 365 16.00 10.97 40.35
CA ASP A 365 16.60 9.64 40.43
C ASP A 365 17.83 9.46 39.52
N GLY A 366 18.24 10.52 38.81
CA GLY A 366 19.41 10.55 37.94
C GLY A 366 19.21 9.93 36.55
N PHE A 367 18.01 9.44 36.20
CA PHE A 367 17.77 8.76 34.91
C PHE A 367 16.80 9.51 34.00
N TYR A 368 17.30 9.92 32.83
CA TYR A 368 16.47 10.27 31.70
C TYR A 368 15.92 9.00 31.03
N ARG A 369 14.63 9.01 30.70
CA ARG A 369 13.91 7.81 30.19
C ARG A 369 13.18 8.11 28.89
N ASN A 370 13.38 7.25 27.90
CA ASN A 370 12.59 7.24 26.67
C ASN A 370 12.11 5.81 26.35
N VAL A 371 11.00 5.71 25.61
CA VAL A 371 10.46 4.41 25.14
C VAL A 371 10.15 4.47 23.64
N ALA A 372 10.46 3.38 22.95
CA ALA A 372 10.06 3.17 21.56
C ALA A 372 9.53 1.74 21.37
N LEU A 373 8.53 1.57 20.52
CA LEU A 373 7.74 0.36 20.33
C LEU A 373 8.02 -0.22 18.93
N SER A 374 8.34 -1.50 18.82
CA SER A 374 8.40 -2.16 17.50
C SER A 374 6.99 -2.46 17.00
N LEU A 375 6.83 -2.77 15.71
CA LEU A 375 5.55 -3.23 15.16
C LEU A 375 5.06 -4.51 15.87
N ALA A 376 5.99 -5.44 16.15
CA ALA A 376 5.70 -6.65 16.93
C ALA A 376 5.25 -6.30 18.35
N GLY A 377 5.83 -5.28 18.97
CA GLY A 377 5.40 -4.80 20.28
C GLY A 377 4.04 -4.13 20.28
N LEU A 378 3.73 -3.30 19.28
CA LEU A 378 2.38 -2.74 19.12
C LEU A 378 1.33 -3.85 18.98
N ARG A 379 1.64 -4.92 18.23
CA ARG A 379 0.79 -6.13 18.17
C ARG A 379 0.70 -6.86 19.51
N ALA A 380 1.81 -7.00 20.24
CA ALA A 380 1.82 -7.68 21.54
C ALA A 380 1.07 -6.90 22.64
N LEU A 381 1.11 -5.58 22.58
CA LEU A 381 0.27 -4.68 23.38
C LEU A 381 -1.21 -4.71 22.91
N GLY A 382 -1.45 -5.26 21.71
CA GLY A 382 -2.72 -5.53 21.05
C GLY A 382 -3.40 -4.30 20.46
N VAL A 383 -2.60 -3.48 19.80
CA VAL A 383 -3.08 -2.48 18.83
C VAL A 383 -3.71 -3.22 17.62
N PRO A 384 -4.92 -2.85 17.18
CA PRO A 384 -5.64 -3.54 16.11
C PRO A 384 -5.00 -3.38 14.73
N ALA A 385 -5.19 -4.38 13.86
CA ALA A 385 -4.63 -4.40 12.51
C ALA A 385 -5.01 -3.17 11.66
N SER A 386 -6.22 -2.63 11.84
CA SER A 386 -6.69 -1.43 11.14
C SER A 386 -5.87 -0.18 11.48
N ARG A 387 -5.37 -0.06 12.72
CA ARG A 387 -4.45 1.02 13.12
C ARG A 387 -3.02 0.74 12.66
N LEU A 388 -2.57 -0.51 12.72
CA LEU A 388 -1.24 -0.89 12.27
C LEU A 388 -1.03 -0.64 10.77
N ALA A 389 -2.07 -0.78 9.96
CA ALA A 389 -2.04 -0.51 8.52
C ALA A 389 -1.76 0.96 8.16
N ARG A 390 -1.87 1.90 9.13
CA ARG A 390 -1.60 3.34 8.92
C ARG A 390 -0.13 3.70 9.04
N PHE A 391 0.71 2.79 9.54
CA PHE A 391 2.15 3.03 9.62
C PHE A 391 2.80 3.02 8.22
N PRO A 392 3.91 3.74 8.01
CA PRO A 392 4.67 3.65 6.76
C PRO A 392 5.13 2.23 6.45
N GLN A 393 5.15 1.84 5.18
CA GLN A 393 5.53 0.51 4.72
C GLN A 393 6.90 0.06 5.27
N ALA A 394 7.91 0.94 5.24
CA ALA A 394 9.23 0.66 5.79
C ALA A 394 9.21 0.23 7.27
N PHE A 395 8.32 0.82 8.08
CA PHE A 395 8.13 0.40 9.47
C PHE A 395 7.36 -0.92 9.58
N GLN A 396 6.38 -1.15 8.70
CA GLN A 396 5.60 -2.38 8.67
C GLN A 396 6.43 -3.62 8.31
N GLU A 397 7.39 -3.46 7.39
CA GLU A 397 8.29 -4.53 6.94
C GLU A 397 9.46 -4.76 7.90
N GLY A 398 9.99 -3.68 8.48
CA GLY A 398 11.15 -3.73 9.35
C GLY A 398 12.49 -3.72 8.58
N MET A 399 13.56 -3.40 9.30
CA MET A 399 14.89 -3.15 8.72
C MET A 399 15.48 -4.37 8.00
N GLU A 400 15.25 -5.58 8.52
CA GLU A 400 15.77 -6.83 7.96
C GLU A 400 15.24 -7.09 6.54
N ALA A 401 13.92 -6.99 6.35
CA ALA A 401 13.30 -7.15 5.02
C ALA A 401 13.73 -6.05 4.03
N ARG A 402 14.16 -4.89 4.55
CA ARG A 402 14.60 -3.72 3.77
C ARG A 402 16.10 -3.67 3.51
N ALA A 403 16.86 -4.70 3.88
CA ALA A 403 18.32 -4.75 3.75
C ALA A 403 18.83 -4.44 2.33
N GLY A 404 18.12 -4.90 1.28
CA GLY A 404 18.44 -4.60 -0.11
C GLY A 404 18.43 -3.10 -0.42
N VAL A 405 17.39 -2.38 0.01
CA VAL A 405 17.25 -0.92 -0.19
C VAL A 405 18.25 -0.12 0.63
N LEU A 406 18.56 -0.59 1.85
CA LEU A 406 19.57 0.02 2.71
C LEU A 406 21.00 -0.14 2.15
N GLY A 407 21.21 -1.10 1.26
CA GLY A 407 22.53 -1.52 0.83
C GLY A 407 23.25 -2.38 1.87
N ASP A 408 22.52 -2.98 2.82
CA ASP A 408 23.02 -3.96 3.79
C ASP A 408 23.25 -5.31 3.08
N LEU A 409 24.28 -5.34 2.24
CA LEU A 409 24.67 -6.47 1.41
C LEU A 409 25.89 -7.18 1.99
N ARG A 410 26.20 -8.38 1.47
CA ARG A 410 27.41 -9.13 1.82
C ARG A 410 27.55 -9.30 3.34
N HIS A 411 28.66 -8.86 3.95
CA HIS A 411 28.90 -9.01 5.38
C HIS A 411 27.93 -8.21 6.27
N ASN A 412 27.21 -7.22 5.73
CA ASN A 412 26.15 -6.50 6.44
C ASN A 412 24.75 -7.10 6.21
N HIS A 413 24.62 -8.14 5.37
CA HIS A 413 23.34 -8.79 5.11
C HIS A 413 22.77 -9.43 6.39
N PRO A 414 21.44 -9.38 6.63
CA PRO A 414 20.83 -9.90 7.85
C PRO A 414 21.22 -11.33 8.25
N ARG A 415 21.48 -12.18 7.25
CA ARG A 415 22.03 -13.54 7.43
C ARG A 415 23.31 -13.59 8.30
N TYR A 416 24.10 -12.52 8.35
CA TYR A 416 25.36 -12.44 9.09
C TYR A 416 25.28 -11.54 10.34
N TRP A 417 24.09 -11.03 10.67
CA TRP A 417 23.91 -10.26 11.90
C TRP A 417 24.17 -11.14 13.12
N LYS A 418 24.99 -10.65 14.06
CA LYS A 418 25.32 -11.41 15.29
C LYS A 418 24.15 -11.48 16.27
N LEU A 419 23.17 -10.58 16.11
CA LEU A 419 22.02 -10.35 16.98
C LEU A 419 22.41 -10.01 18.44
N PRO A 420 21.53 -9.37 19.23
CA PRO A 420 21.79 -9.13 20.65
C PRO A 420 21.95 -10.44 21.43
N GLU A 421 22.87 -10.47 22.39
CA GLU A 421 23.02 -11.58 23.33
C GLU A 421 22.06 -11.41 24.53
N ARG A 422 21.49 -12.50 25.03
CA ARG A 422 20.78 -12.53 26.32
C ARG A 422 21.78 -12.38 27.45
N ASN A 423 22.04 -11.14 27.85
CA ASN A 423 23.06 -10.78 28.85
C ASN A 423 22.48 -10.28 30.18
N TRP A 424 21.18 -10.47 30.41
CA TRP A 424 20.48 -10.07 31.62
C TRP A 424 19.79 -11.28 32.30
N PRO A 425 19.82 -11.40 33.65
CA PRO A 425 20.57 -10.57 34.59
C PRO A 425 22.10 -10.74 34.42
N ARG A 426 22.86 -9.69 34.76
CA ARG A 426 24.32 -9.73 34.66
C ARG A 426 24.88 -10.83 35.56
N GLY A 427 25.30 -11.95 34.98
CA GLY A 427 26.03 -13.01 35.72
C GLY A 427 25.63 -14.43 35.34
N ALA A 428 24.48 -14.61 34.68
CA ALA A 428 23.99 -15.93 34.27
C ALA A 428 24.93 -16.61 33.26
N ALA A 429 25.13 -17.93 33.42
CA ALA A 429 26.32 -18.67 32.99
C ALA A 429 26.30 -19.25 31.55
N GLU A 430 25.29 -19.00 30.72
CA GLU A 430 25.22 -19.58 29.35
C GLU A 430 25.41 -18.54 28.23
N ARG A 431 26.45 -17.71 28.35
CA ARG A 431 26.69 -16.54 27.46
C ARG A 431 27.19 -16.89 26.06
N SER A 432 27.66 -18.12 25.85
CA SER A 432 28.44 -18.50 24.66
C SER A 432 27.71 -19.42 23.66
N SER A 433 26.46 -19.82 23.94
CA SER A 433 25.70 -20.68 23.03
C SER A 433 24.99 -19.86 21.94
N PRO A 434 24.98 -20.29 20.66
CA PRO A 434 24.14 -19.69 19.62
C PRO A 434 22.65 -19.60 20.01
N ALA A 435 22.17 -20.47 20.90
CA ALA A 435 20.81 -20.45 21.44
C ALA A 435 20.52 -19.25 22.38
N ALA A 436 21.54 -18.50 22.80
CA ALA A 436 21.41 -17.34 23.67
C ALA A 436 21.21 -16.00 22.92
N ARG A 437 20.97 -16.01 21.60
CA ARG A 437 20.70 -14.80 20.80
C ARG A 437 19.23 -14.38 20.85
N VAL A 438 18.99 -13.08 20.72
CA VAL A 438 17.65 -12.48 20.70
C VAL A 438 17.27 -12.14 19.27
N ASP A 439 16.25 -12.80 18.75
CA ASP A 439 15.60 -12.40 17.51
C ASP A 439 14.99 -11.00 17.67
N LEU A 440 15.20 -10.11 16.70
CA LEU A 440 14.69 -8.73 16.78
C LEU A 440 13.16 -8.65 16.76
N ASN A 441 12.46 -9.62 16.17
CA ASN A 441 11.01 -9.71 16.23
C ASN A 441 10.50 -10.03 17.64
N ALA A 442 11.33 -10.64 18.50
CA ALA A 442 10.99 -10.85 19.91
C ALA A 442 11.14 -9.55 20.74
N VAL A 443 11.83 -8.53 20.21
CA VAL A 443 11.98 -7.23 20.85
C VAL A 443 10.72 -6.41 20.58
N HIS A 444 9.88 -6.29 21.60
CA HIS A 444 8.61 -5.59 21.51
C HIS A 444 8.78 -4.09 21.76
N LEU A 445 9.65 -3.71 22.69
CA LEU A 445 9.95 -2.31 22.95
C LEU A 445 11.37 -2.13 23.45
N VAL A 446 11.89 -0.92 23.30
CA VAL A 446 13.18 -0.51 23.85
C VAL A 446 12.97 0.64 24.82
N VAL A 447 13.63 0.56 25.97
CA VAL A 447 13.75 1.66 26.93
C VAL A 447 15.19 2.17 26.86
N GLN A 448 15.33 3.48 26.65
CA GLN A 448 16.61 4.16 26.75
C GLN A 448 16.72 4.75 28.15
N LEU A 449 17.66 4.23 28.94
CA LEU A 449 18.07 4.82 30.21
C LEU A 449 19.35 5.62 29.97
N ARG A 450 19.36 6.92 30.28
CA ARG A 450 20.54 7.79 30.10
C ARG A 450 20.79 8.58 31.37
N PHE A 451 22.05 8.80 31.71
CA PHE A 451 22.43 9.42 32.98
C PHE A 451 23.75 10.20 32.88
N GLY A 452 23.92 11.14 33.81
CA GLY A 452 25.14 11.94 33.95
C GLY A 452 26.13 11.37 34.98
N ALA A 453 27.07 12.22 35.41
CA ALA A 453 28.04 11.85 36.45
C ALA A 453 27.34 11.54 37.79
N GLY A 454 27.80 10.50 38.50
CA GLY A 454 27.28 10.13 39.83
C GLY A 454 26.40 8.88 39.87
N VAL A 455 25.93 8.37 38.72
CA VAL A 455 25.23 7.09 38.63
C VAL A 455 26.25 5.96 38.42
N ASN A 456 26.27 4.99 39.35
CA ASN A 456 27.17 3.84 39.28
C ASN A 456 26.48 2.60 38.65
N ALA A 457 27.27 1.57 38.31
CA ALA A 457 26.76 0.37 37.65
C ALA A 457 25.67 -0.38 38.45
N ALA A 458 25.77 -0.41 39.79
CA ALA A 458 24.76 -1.06 40.64
C ALA A 458 23.42 -0.31 40.59
N THR A 459 23.44 1.03 40.54
CA THR A 459 22.25 1.86 40.36
C THR A 459 21.61 1.62 38.98
N VAL A 460 22.41 1.49 37.93
CA VAL A 460 21.91 1.15 36.58
C VAL A 460 21.23 -0.22 36.58
N ASP A 461 21.86 -1.23 37.18
CA ASP A 461 21.30 -2.58 37.25
C ASP A 461 20.01 -2.63 38.08
N ALA A 462 19.93 -1.88 39.18
CA ALA A 462 18.73 -1.75 39.98
C ALA A 462 17.56 -1.12 39.22
N GLU A 463 17.86 -0.16 38.33
CA GLU A 463 16.88 0.47 37.46
C GLU A 463 16.47 -0.44 36.29
N ILE A 464 17.39 -1.17 35.68
CA ILE A 464 17.04 -2.17 34.66
C ILE A 464 16.14 -3.25 35.27
N ALA A 465 16.45 -3.74 36.47
CA ALA A 465 15.61 -4.68 37.20
C ALA A 465 14.23 -4.09 37.53
N SER A 466 14.13 -2.77 37.73
CA SER A 466 12.84 -2.10 37.99
C SER A 466 11.90 -2.17 36.79
N LEU A 467 12.45 -2.25 35.56
CA LEU A 467 11.67 -2.40 34.33
C LEU A 467 10.96 -3.76 34.22
N GLU A 468 11.35 -4.79 34.98
CA GLU A 468 10.67 -6.10 35.01
C GLU A 468 9.67 -6.21 36.18
N ARG A 469 9.89 -5.47 37.27
CA ARG A 469 9.06 -5.55 38.49
C ARG A 469 7.67 -4.98 38.22
N ASP A 470 6.65 -5.84 38.31
CA ASP A 470 5.22 -5.51 38.18
C ASP A 470 4.82 -4.79 36.88
N SER A 471 5.72 -4.77 35.88
CA SER A 471 5.51 -4.07 34.61
C SER A 471 4.86 -4.95 33.55
N GLY A 472 4.86 -6.27 33.71
CA GLY A 472 4.49 -7.21 32.64
C GLY A 472 5.50 -7.27 31.49
N LEU A 473 6.69 -6.73 31.67
CA LEU A 473 7.79 -6.76 30.71
C LEU A 473 8.89 -7.73 31.16
N GLN A 474 9.63 -8.26 30.20
CA GLN A 474 10.82 -9.07 30.40
C GLN A 474 12.00 -8.45 29.66
N VAL A 475 13.13 -8.28 30.33
CA VAL A 475 14.38 -7.83 29.70
C VAL A 475 14.97 -9.00 28.93
N LEU A 476 15.15 -8.80 27.63
CA LEU A 476 15.79 -9.77 26.74
C LEU A 476 17.29 -9.54 26.63
N ALA A 477 17.71 -8.29 26.51
CA ALA A 477 19.10 -7.90 26.37
C ALA A 477 19.32 -6.45 26.81
N VAL A 478 20.53 -6.13 27.24
CA VAL A 478 20.98 -4.79 27.63
C VAL A 478 22.16 -4.41 26.76
N GLN A 479 22.14 -3.24 26.13
CA GLN A 479 23.29 -2.68 25.44
C GLN A 479 23.81 -1.48 26.22
N ASP A 480 24.94 -1.65 26.89
CA ASP A 480 25.60 -0.58 27.62
C ASP A 480 26.12 0.49 26.66
N MET A 481 25.92 1.75 27.05
CA MET A 481 26.29 2.92 26.28
C MET A 481 27.12 3.87 27.13
N ARG A 482 28.05 4.58 26.49
CA ARG A 482 28.91 5.58 27.10
C ARG A 482 29.19 6.73 26.14
N ARG A 483 29.62 7.86 26.69
CA ARG A 483 30.24 8.95 25.93
C ARG A 483 31.75 8.93 26.11
N ASN A 484 32.50 9.20 25.04
CA ASN A 484 33.92 9.51 25.16
C ASN A 484 34.03 11.02 25.33
N ILE A 485 34.03 11.50 26.57
CA ILE A 485 34.19 12.93 26.84
C ILE A 485 35.69 13.23 26.93
N ASP A 486 36.16 14.14 26.10
CA ASP A 486 37.51 14.69 26.20
C ASP A 486 37.59 15.58 27.44
N PRO A 487 38.40 15.26 28.46
CA PRO A 487 38.46 16.03 29.70
C PRO A 487 38.94 17.47 29.52
N SER A 488 39.70 17.75 28.45
CA SER A 488 40.30 19.06 28.19
C SER A 488 39.36 20.03 27.49
N SER A 489 38.56 19.52 26.54
CA SER A 489 37.65 20.32 25.71
C SER A 489 36.18 20.17 26.10
N GLY A 490 35.83 19.15 26.90
CA GLY A 490 34.45 18.77 27.19
C GLY A 490 33.70 18.16 25.99
N ALA A 491 34.36 18.04 24.82
CA ALA A 491 33.75 17.55 23.60
C ALA A 491 33.49 16.03 23.67
N THR A 492 32.37 15.60 23.10
CA THR A 492 32.10 14.16 22.92
C THR A 492 32.74 13.68 21.62
N ARG A 493 33.61 12.67 21.72
CA ARG A 493 34.26 12.01 20.58
C ARG A 493 33.68 10.62 20.33
N GLU A 494 33.63 10.19 19.07
CA GLU A 494 33.34 8.78 18.75
C GLU A 494 34.63 7.91 18.85
N ASN A 495 34.60 6.63 18.49
CA ASN A 495 35.74 5.73 18.76
C ASN A 495 36.90 5.89 17.77
N PHE A 496 36.70 6.47 16.59
CA PHE A 496 37.79 6.85 15.68
C PHE A 496 38.48 8.16 16.08
N GLY A 497 37.93 8.90 17.06
CA GLY A 497 38.51 10.10 17.66
C GLY A 497 37.90 11.44 17.21
N PHE A 498 36.93 11.43 16.30
CA PHE A 498 36.28 12.65 15.81
C PHE A 498 35.26 13.20 16.82
N ILE A 499 35.16 14.53 16.94
CA ILE A 499 34.02 15.17 17.62
C ILE A 499 32.73 14.81 16.88
N ASP A 500 31.76 14.24 17.60
CA ASP A 500 30.45 13.89 17.06
C ASP A 500 29.35 14.84 17.58
N GLY A 501 28.22 14.88 16.88
CA GLY A 501 27.04 15.65 17.26
C GLY A 501 27.00 17.10 16.75
N ILE A 502 27.97 17.52 15.93
CA ILE A 502 28.08 18.92 15.44
C ILE A 502 26.91 19.32 14.53
N SER A 503 26.67 18.57 13.44
CA SER A 503 25.58 18.88 12.49
C SER A 503 24.34 18.07 12.83
N GLN A 504 23.29 18.76 13.27
CA GLN A 504 21.99 18.20 13.65
C GLN A 504 20.90 19.15 13.15
N PRO A 505 19.81 18.65 12.57
CA PRO A 505 18.68 19.53 12.21
C PRO A 505 18.12 20.20 13.48
N GLN A 506 17.80 21.49 13.37
CA GLN A 506 17.21 22.29 14.43
C GLN A 506 15.72 22.50 14.12
N VAL A 507 14.84 21.95 14.95
CA VAL A 507 13.39 22.11 14.76
C VAL A 507 13.00 23.52 15.24
N ASP A 508 12.73 24.44 14.31
CA ASP A 508 12.44 25.85 14.65
C ASP A 508 11.02 26.01 15.24
N PRO A 509 10.88 26.45 16.52
CA PRO A 509 9.58 26.67 17.14
C PRO A 509 8.82 27.89 16.61
N GLN A 510 9.53 28.94 16.15
CA GLN A 510 8.92 30.20 15.69
C GLN A 510 8.38 30.15 14.25
N ARG A 511 8.68 29.08 13.51
CA ARG A 511 8.27 28.89 12.11
C ARG A 511 7.36 27.68 11.92
N ALA A 512 6.51 27.42 12.92
CA ALA A 512 5.48 26.39 12.89
C ALA A 512 4.39 26.70 11.84
N GLY A 513 4.63 26.35 10.57
CA GLY A 513 3.60 26.30 9.52
C GLY A 513 3.67 27.33 8.39
N GLY A 514 4.78 28.04 8.20
CA GLY A 514 5.00 28.93 7.05
C GLY A 514 6.05 28.39 6.06
N PRO A 515 6.02 28.79 4.76
CA PRO A 515 7.13 28.55 3.85
C PRO A 515 8.42 29.14 4.42
N LEU A 516 9.54 28.43 4.31
CA LEU A 516 10.86 29.00 4.61
C LEU A 516 11.03 30.25 3.73
N ALA A 517 10.82 31.46 4.30
CA ALA A 517 11.00 32.72 3.58
C ALA A 517 12.44 32.91 3.04
N ASN A 518 13.37 32.04 3.48
CA ASN A 518 14.65 31.80 2.84
C ASN A 518 14.97 30.30 2.95
N PRO A 519 14.98 29.50 1.87
CA PRO A 519 15.48 28.14 1.94
C PRO A 519 16.96 28.16 2.38
N PRO A 520 17.44 27.16 3.15
CA PRO A 520 18.84 27.05 3.59
C PRO A 520 19.88 27.01 2.45
N THR A 521 19.40 27.00 1.21
CA THR A 521 20.14 26.95 -0.05
C THR A 521 20.08 28.24 -0.86
N ALA A 522 19.52 29.33 -0.34
CA ALA A 522 19.48 30.62 -1.04
C ALA A 522 20.93 31.05 -1.40
N PRO A 523 21.22 31.34 -2.68
CA PRO A 523 22.57 31.70 -3.12
C PRO A 523 23.14 32.86 -2.29
N GLY A 524 24.35 32.68 -1.76
CA GLY A 524 25.05 33.70 -0.95
C GLY A 524 24.67 33.78 0.54
N LYS A 525 23.80 32.90 1.06
CA LYS A 525 23.52 32.82 2.51
C LYS A 525 24.25 31.63 3.18
N PRO A 526 24.67 31.76 4.47
CA PRO A 526 25.29 30.65 5.20
C PRO A 526 24.30 29.50 5.43
N TRP A 527 24.83 28.27 5.49
CA TRP A 527 24.02 27.07 5.75
C TRP A 527 23.29 27.17 7.09
N SER A 528 22.03 26.74 7.09
CA SER A 528 21.21 26.64 8.30
C SER A 528 20.73 25.21 8.50
N ASP A 529 20.83 24.74 9.73
CA ASP A 529 20.27 23.45 10.14
C ASP A 529 18.77 23.51 10.46
N ALA A 530 18.15 24.69 10.37
CA ALA A 530 16.73 24.84 10.65
C ALA A 530 15.87 24.00 9.70
N VAL A 531 14.95 23.23 10.27
CA VAL A 531 14.01 22.39 9.52
C VAL A 531 12.57 22.57 10.01
N PRO A 532 11.56 22.36 9.15
CA PRO A 532 10.19 22.21 9.59
C PRO A 532 10.04 21.05 10.57
N ARG A 533 9.09 21.17 11.50
CA ARG A 533 8.81 20.16 12.53
C ARG A 533 8.47 18.78 11.94
N GLY A 534 7.82 18.74 10.78
CA GLY A 534 7.49 17.50 10.07
C GLY A 534 8.68 16.67 9.62
N GLU A 535 9.90 17.21 9.62
CA GLU A 535 11.10 16.40 9.35
C GLU A 535 11.38 15.38 10.48
N VAL A 536 10.90 15.63 11.69
CA VAL A 536 11.18 14.78 12.86
C VAL A 536 9.90 14.27 13.52
N VAL A 537 8.86 15.10 13.60
CA VAL A 537 7.63 14.82 14.35
C VAL A 537 6.48 14.61 13.38
N LEU A 538 5.81 13.45 13.50
CA LEU A 538 4.64 13.10 12.71
C LEU A 538 3.48 14.06 12.97
N GLY A 539 2.68 14.32 11.93
CA GLY A 539 1.52 15.19 12.00
C GLY A 539 1.77 16.65 11.58
N PHE A 540 2.99 17.00 11.15
CA PHE A 540 3.36 18.33 10.67
C PHE A 540 3.94 18.30 9.25
N PRO A 541 3.86 19.41 8.50
CA PRO A 541 4.46 19.51 7.17
C PRO A 541 5.99 19.47 7.20
N THR A 542 6.54 18.89 6.15
CA THR A 542 7.98 18.81 5.81
C THR A 542 8.40 19.94 4.89
N SER A 543 9.70 20.08 4.59
CA SER A 543 10.15 21.06 3.59
C SER A 543 9.80 20.65 2.15
N ARG A 544 9.32 19.42 1.96
CA ARG A 544 8.96 18.82 0.67
C ARG A 544 7.45 18.91 0.40
N ASP A 545 6.67 19.40 1.36
CA ASP A 545 5.22 19.55 1.24
C ASP A 545 4.85 20.91 0.63
N ARG A 546 4.10 20.89 -0.48
CA ARG A 546 3.49 22.10 -1.06
C ARG A 546 2.17 22.50 -0.39
N HIS A 547 1.55 21.54 0.29
CA HIS A 547 0.29 21.68 1.02
C HIS A 547 0.48 21.00 2.38
N ALA A 548 -0.10 21.53 3.45
CA ALA A 548 0.11 20.89 4.75
C ALA A 548 -0.64 19.54 4.85
N VAL A 549 0.09 18.53 5.29
CA VAL A 549 -0.29 17.13 5.50
C VAL A 549 0.13 16.74 6.93
N PRO A 550 -0.56 15.82 7.62
CA PRO A 550 -1.55 14.84 7.15
C PRO A 550 -3.00 15.36 7.09
N GLU A 551 -3.81 14.78 6.21
CA GLU A 551 -5.25 15.10 6.09
C GLU A 551 -6.08 14.56 7.27
N LYS A 552 -5.72 13.37 7.78
CA LYS A 552 -6.48 12.63 8.81
C LYS A 552 -5.74 12.61 10.14
N ALA A 553 -6.46 12.82 11.23
CA ALA A 553 -5.93 12.67 12.59
C ALA A 553 -5.59 11.21 12.94
N ASP A 554 -4.56 11.01 13.77
CA ASP A 554 -4.23 9.70 14.33
C ASP A 554 -3.77 9.83 15.79
N ALA A 555 -4.55 9.32 16.73
CA ALA A 555 -4.25 9.41 18.15
C ALA A 555 -3.01 8.61 18.60
N LEU A 556 -2.55 7.65 17.79
CA LEU A 556 -1.33 6.88 18.04
C LEU A 556 -0.11 7.53 17.35
N LEU A 557 -0.25 7.93 16.09
CA LEU A 557 0.87 8.44 15.27
C LEU A 557 1.15 9.93 15.48
N ASP A 558 0.12 10.77 15.67
CA ASP A 558 0.29 12.22 15.79
C ASP A 558 1.24 12.54 16.95
N LEU A 559 2.15 13.50 16.73
CA LEU A 559 3.19 13.91 17.68
C LEU A 559 4.26 12.83 17.98
N GLY A 560 4.21 11.68 17.30
CA GLY A 560 5.22 10.63 17.39
C GLY A 560 6.42 10.87 16.47
N SER A 561 7.37 9.95 16.50
CA SER A 561 8.54 9.90 15.60
C SER A 561 8.94 8.45 15.33
N PHE A 562 9.83 8.19 14.38
CA PHE A 562 10.49 6.89 14.25
C PHE A 562 11.90 6.96 14.81
N LEU A 563 12.31 5.91 15.49
CA LEU A 563 13.65 5.68 15.99
C LEU A 563 14.30 4.55 15.18
N VAL A 564 15.40 4.87 14.54
CA VAL A 564 16.30 3.90 13.92
C VAL A 564 17.37 3.53 14.92
N VAL A 565 17.60 2.24 15.13
CA VAL A 565 18.71 1.73 15.95
C VAL A 565 19.59 0.80 15.13
N ARG A 566 20.91 1.05 15.12
CA ARG A 566 21.91 0.16 14.50
C ARG A 566 23.10 -0.02 15.44
N LYS A 567 23.43 -1.27 15.79
CA LYS A 567 24.67 -1.58 16.50
C LYS A 567 25.78 -1.74 15.47
N LEU A 568 26.70 -0.79 15.45
CA LEU A 568 27.81 -0.72 14.52
C LEU A 568 29.13 -1.00 15.26
N ARG A 569 29.79 -2.12 14.98
CA ARG A 569 31.13 -2.41 15.52
C ARG A 569 32.16 -1.58 14.79
N GLN A 570 33.07 -0.92 15.50
CA GLN A 570 34.14 -0.10 14.93
C GLN A 570 35.51 -0.74 15.20
N HIS A 571 36.26 -1.04 14.14
CA HIS A 571 37.62 -1.59 14.21
C HIS A 571 38.66 -0.47 14.21
N VAL A 572 38.88 0.16 15.37
CA VAL A 572 39.69 1.39 15.49
C VAL A 572 41.14 1.16 15.09
N GLY A 573 41.83 0.16 15.65
CA GLY A 573 43.22 -0.10 15.27
C GLY A 573 43.37 -0.59 13.83
N ARG A 574 42.38 -1.31 13.27
CA ARG A 574 42.37 -1.65 11.83
C ARG A 574 42.40 -0.39 10.96
N LEU A 575 41.53 0.58 11.27
CA LEU A 575 41.52 1.88 10.59
C LEU A 575 42.85 2.61 10.77
N GLN A 576 43.34 2.76 12.00
CA GLN A 576 44.55 3.52 12.30
C GLN A 576 45.80 2.93 11.64
N ARG A 577 45.98 1.59 11.69
CA ARG A 577 47.08 0.90 11.00
C ARG A 577 47.03 1.17 9.51
N ARG A 578 45.84 1.06 8.89
CA ARG A 578 45.71 1.29 7.46
C ARG A 578 45.94 2.75 7.07
N VAL A 579 45.42 3.70 7.85
CA VAL A 579 45.67 5.13 7.63
C VAL A 579 47.16 5.44 7.76
N GLN A 580 47.84 4.92 8.78
CA GLN A 580 49.27 5.16 8.98
C GLN A 580 50.11 4.61 7.83
N GLU A 581 49.80 3.38 7.37
CA GLU A 581 50.43 2.76 6.20
C GLU A 581 50.25 3.62 4.94
N GLN A 582 49.02 4.00 4.61
CA GLN A 582 48.73 4.79 3.41
C GLN A 582 49.30 6.21 3.50
N ALA A 583 49.30 6.83 4.68
CA ALA A 583 49.90 8.13 4.91
C ALA A 583 51.42 8.11 4.66
N GLN A 584 52.11 7.04 5.09
CA GLN A 584 53.54 6.84 4.79
C GLN A 584 53.79 6.67 3.29
N ILE A 585 53.00 5.82 2.62
CA ILE A 585 53.10 5.58 1.16
C ILE A 585 52.95 6.88 0.36
N HIS A 586 52.03 7.75 0.77
CA HIS A 586 51.74 9.00 0.06
C HIS A 586 52.47 10.23 0.62
N ALA A 587 53.34 10.07 1.63
CA ALA A 587 54.01 11.17 2.34
C ALA A 587 53.04 12.25 2.85
N LEU A 588 51.96 11.82 3.51
CA LEU A 588 50.95 12.67 4.13
C LEU A 588 50.93 12.50 5.65
N ASP A 589 50.36 13.46 6.35
CA ASP A 589 50.02 13.32 7.77
C ASP A 589 48.81 12.37 7.93
N PRO A 590 48.88 11.33 8.79
CA PRO A 590 47.74 10.48 9.14
C PRO A 590 46.47 11.24 9.54
N GLN A 591 46.58 12.37 10.25
CA GLN A 591 45.40 13.17 10.62
C GLN A 591 44.78 13.85 9.40
N ARG A 592 45.60 14.31 8.45
CA ARG A 592 45.13 14.87 7.18
C ARG A 592 44.38 13.83 6.34
N VAL A 593 44.85 12.59 6.30
CA VAL A 593 44.17 11.48 5.62
C VAL A 593 42.79 11.21 6.25
N LEU A 594 42.72 11.09 7.57
CA LEU A 594 41.46 10.96 8.30
C LEU A 594 40.52 12.14 8.05
N ALA A 595 41.05 13.36 8.04
CA ALA A 595 40.26 14.55 7.77
C ALA A 595 39.69 14.55 6.34
N LYS A 596 40.45 14.09 5.34
CA LYS A 596 39.98 13.94 3.95
C LYS A 596 38.87 12.88 3.85
N MET A 597 39.01 11.75 4.55
CA MET A 597 37.98 10.71 4.60
C MET A 597 36.68 11.20 5.28
N MET A 598 36.79 11.98 6.36
CA MET A 598 35.63 12.47 7.12
C MET A 598 34.99 13.72 6.50
N GLY A 599 35.81 14.64 6.00
CA GLY A 599 35.45 16.02 5.62
C GLY A 599 35.60 17.04 6.77
N ARG A 600 36.03 16.58 7.95
CA ARG A 600 36.36 17.39 9.14
C ARG A 600 37.64 16.90 9.79
N SER A 601 38.38 17.79 10.44
CA SER A 601 39.49 17.40 11.33
C SER A 601 38.97 16.64 12.57
N LEU A 602 39.88 16.05 13.35
CA LEU A 602 39.53 15.37 14.60
C LEU A 602 38.85 16.32 15.59
N ASP A 603 39.19 17.61 15.57
CA ASP A 603 38.61 18.66 16.41
C ASP A 603 37.34 19.29 15.79
N GLY A 604 36.82 18.68 14.72
CA GLY A 604 35.55 19.05 14.12
C GLY A 604 35.62 20.20 13.13
N GLU A 605 36.79 20.73 12.79
CA GLU A 605 36.92 21.80 11.79
C GLU A 605 36.58 21.31 10.38
N PRO A 606 35.65 21.96 9.64
CA PRO A 606 35.25 21.50 8.30
C PRO A 606 36.29 21.84 7.24
N LEU A 607 36.65 20.86 6.40
CA LEU A 607 37.64 21.07 5.33
C LEU A 607 37.18 22.06 4.25
N ALA A 608 35.88 22.20 4.03
CA ALA A 608 35.32 23.15 3.06
C ALA A 608 35.30 24.61 3.55
N ALA A 609 35.61 24.86 4.82
CA ALA A 609 35.68 26.18 5.40
C ALA A 609 36.82 26.24 6.45
N PRO A 610 38.09 26.15 6.02
CA PRO A 610 39.24 26.17 6.92
C PRO A 610 39.32 27.51 7.67
N GLY A 611 39.80 27.47 8.92
CA GLY A 611 39.88 28.61 9.83
C GLY A 611 38.57 28.92 10.57
N SER A 612 37.51 28.13 10.39
CA SER A 612 36.19 28.38 11.00
C SER A 612 35.96 27.67 12.35
N GLY A 613 36.97 26.94 12.86
CA GLY A 613 36.80 26.07 14.03
C GLY A 613 35.73 25.00 13.78
N PRO A 614 35.06 24.45 14.81
CA PRO A 614 34.02 23.42 14.64
C PRO A 614 32.68 23.95 14.09
N SER A 615 32.70 25.07 13.35
CA SER A 615 31.51 25.69 12.79
C SER A 615 30.75 24.74 11.86
N ASN A 616 29.43 24.94 11.82
CA ASN A 616 28.54 24.24 10.89
C ASN A 616 27.93 25.16 9.82
N ALA A 617 28.25 26.46 9.84
CA ALA A 617 27.69 27.48 8.95
C ALA A 617 28.45 27.60 7.60
N PHE A 618 28.57 26.50 6.84
CA PHE A 618 29.24 26.47 5.54
C PHE A 618 28.45 25.67 4.49
N THR A 619 28.67 25.95 3.21
CA THR A 619 28.20 25.16 2.06
C THR A 619 29.41 24.67 1.25
N TYR A 620 29.21 23.79 0.28
CA TYR A 620 30.30 23.34 -0.61
C TYR A 620 30.44 24.15 -1.90
N GLN A 621 29.72 25.28 -2.03
CA GLN A 621 29.75 26.11 -3.25
C GLN A 621 31.15 26.67 -3.54
N GLN A 622 31.89 27.02 -2.49
CA GLN A 622 33.29 27.51 -2.59
C GLN A 622 34.30 26.37 -2.82
N ASP A 623 33.87 25.12 -2.73
CA ASP A 623 34.66 23.91 -2.96
C ASP A 623 33.94 22.99 -3.97
N SER A 624 33.49 23.59 -5.07
CA SER A 624 32.71 22.92 -6.12
C SER A 624 33.48 21.81 -6.84
N ALA A 625 34.81 21.91 -6.89
CA ALA A 625 35.71 20.90 -7.44
C ALA A 625 36.06 19.77 -6.44
N GLY A 626 35.66 19.88 -5.17
CA GLY A 626 36.00 18.90 -4.14
C GLY A 626 37.49 18.84 -3.78
N SER A 627 38.23 19.91 -4.08
CA SER A 627 39.67 20.01 -3.85
C SER A 627 40.01 20.08 -2.36
N ALA A 628 39.17 20.72 -1.55
CA ALA A 628 39.35 20.78 -0.10
C ALA A 628 38.69 19.59 0.60
N CYS A 629 37.36 19.48 0.48
CA CYS A 629 36.55 18.40 1.05
C CYS A 629 36.11 17.43 -0.06
N PRO A 630 36.66 16.21 -0.12
CA PRO A 630 36.36 15.27 -1.21
C PRO A 630 34.85 14.97 -1.33
N PHE A 631 34.34 14.76 -2.55
CA PHE A 631 32.93 14.43 -2.78
C PHE A 631 32.44 13.20 -2.02
N HIS A 632 33.36 12.24 -1.81
CA HIS A 632 33.09 10.97 -1.14
C HIS A 632 33.39 11.00 0.36
N ALA A 633 33.81 12.15 0.90
CA ALA A 633 33.99 12.32 2.34
C ALA A 633 32.67 12.10 3.09
N HIS A 634 32.74 11.48 4.26
CA HIS A 634 31.58 11.04 5.03
C HIS A 634 30.50 12.14 5.18
N ILE A 635 30.89 13.32 5.66
CA ILE A 635 29.92 14.40 5.92
C ILE A 635 29.35 15.02 4.64
N ARG A 636 30.10 15.04 3.53
CA ARG A 636 29.66 15.59 2.24
C ARG A 636 28.70 14.63 1.53
N ARG A 637 28.90 13.33 1.75
CA ARG A 637 28.01 12.29 1.24
C ARG A 637 26.67 12.25 1.97
N VAL A 638 26.70 12.26 3.30
CA VAL A 638 25.49 12.17 4.14
C VAL A 638 24.74 13.50 4.18
N ASN A 639 25.43 14.64 3.98
CA ASN A 639 24.81 15.94 3.81
C ASN A 639 25.54 16.75 2.73
N PRO A 640 25.09 16.69 1.46
CA PRO A 640 25.65 17.46 0.35
C PRO A 640 25.40 18.96 0.43
N ARG A 641 24.57 19.45 1.37
CA ARG A 641 24.24 20.87 1.58
C ARG A 641 23.76 21.63 0.34
N GLU A 642 23.22 20.90 -0.63
CA GLU A 642 22.69 21.39 -1.90
C GLU A 642 21.30 20.77 -2.11
N GLY A 643 20.31 21.60 -2.45
CA GLY A 643 18.92 21.15 -2.65
C GLY A 643 18.20 20.69 -1.37
N ALA A 644 17.15 19.90 -1.54
CA ALA A 644 16.37 19.32 -0.44
C ALA A 644 17.03 18.01 0.05
N VAL A 645 17.94 18.14 1.03
CA VAL A 645 18.68 17.01 1.59
C VAL A 645 17.89 16.33 2.72
N PRO A 646 17.79 14.98 2.75
CA PRO A 646 17.18 14.27 3.86
C PRO A 646 17.89 14.53 5.19
N ARG A 647 17.12 14.71 6.27
CA ARG A 647 17.64 15.05 7.61
C ARG A 647 17.23 14.02 8.64
N VAL A 648 18.14 13.70 9.58
CA VAL A 648 17.86 12.84 10.72
C VAL A 648 18.50 13.43 11.99
N LEU A 649 17.83 13.29 13.14
CA LEU A 649 18.36 13.70 14.45
C LEU A 649 19.14 12.56 15.08
N ARG A 650 20.47 12.65 15.11
CA ARG A 650 21.33 11.59 15.67
C ARG A 650 21.48 11.76 17.18
N ARG A 651 21.28 10.66 17.92
CA ARG A 651 21.43 10.55 19.38
C ARG A 651 22.21 9.30 19.78
N GLY A 652 23.11 8.86 18.91
CA GLY A 652 23.95 7.68 19.11
C GLY A 652 24.90 7.82 20.31
N MET A 653 25.35 6.68 20.84
CA MET A 653 26.33 6.62 21.94
C MET A 653 27.30 5.46 21.70
N SER A 654 28.54 5.61 22.16
CA SER A 654 29.55 4.56 22.04
C SER A 654 29.23 3.38 22.94
N TYR A 655 29.68 2.17 22.60
CA TYR A 655 29.63 0.99 23.47
C TYR A 655 30.99 0.29 23.53
N GLY A 656 31.13 -0.62 24.48
CA GLY A 656 32.36 -1.39 24.70
C GLY A 656 33.46 -0.59 25.38
N PRO A 657 34.65 -1.17 25.62
CA PRO A 657 35.76 -0.49 26.28
C PRO A 657 36.29 0.71 25.48
N ALA A 658 36.90 1.67 26.17
CA ALA A 658 37.63 2.79 25.55
C ALA A 658 38.83 2.28 24.73
N TYR A 659 39.20 2.99 23.67
CA TYR A 659 40.36 2.62 22.86
C TYR A 659 41.62 3.18 23.51
N THR A 660 42.62 2.32 23.68
CA THR A 660 43.85 2.64 24.43
C THR A 660 45.05 2.92 23.52
N GLY A 661 44.96 2.61 22.22
CA GLY A 661 45.99 2.97 21.24
C GLY A 661 45.89 4.43 20.77
N SER A 662 46.83 4.84 19.92
CA SER A 662 46.84 6.18 19.32
C SER A 662 47.13 6.11 17.83
N LEU A 663 46.87 7.19 17.08
CA LEU A 663 47.17 7.23 15.64
C LEU A 663 48.68 7.09 15.35
N ALA A 664 49.54 7.54 16.26
CA ALA A 664 51.00 7.39 16.15
C ALA A 664 51.47 5.97 16.50
N GLN A 665 50.78 5.31 17.42
CA GLN A 665 51.06 3.95 17.88
C GLN A 665 49.74 3.16 17.96
N PRO A 666 49.25 2.63 16.83
CA PRO A 666 48.03 1.83 16.81
C PRO A 666 48.20 0.54 17.61
N ALA A 667 47.11 0.05 18.22
CA ALA A 667 47.12 -1.25 18.91
C ALA A 667 47.45 -2.40 17.93
N ARG A 668 48.05 -3.49 18.45
CA ARG A 668 48.29 -4.70 17.63
C ARG A 668 46.96 -5.39 17.34
N GLU A 669 46.92 -6.14 16.25
CA GLU A 669 45.70 -6.85 15.84
C GLU A 669 45.23 -7.88 16.88
N ASP A 670 46.16 -8.62 17.48
CA ASP A 670 45.84 -9.60 18.53
C ASP A 670 45.28 -8.95 19.81
N ASP A 671 45.73 -7.73 20.15
CA ASP A 671 45.26 -7.00 21.33
C ASP A 671 43.78 -6.55 21.19
N GLU A 672 43.28 -6.43 19.95
CA GLU A 672 41.94 -5.94 19.63
C GLU A 672 40.96 -7.03 19.20
N LYS A 673 41.44 -8.21 18.82
CA LYS A 673 40.67 -9.28 18.16
C LYS A 673 39.34 -9.58 18.86
N ASP A 674 39.37 -9.62 20.19
CA ASP A 674 38.23 -9.99 21.04
C ASP A 674 37.47 -8.79 21.65
N GLN A 675 37.87 -7.55 21.35
CA GLN A 675 37.21 -6.37 21.92
C GLN A 675 36.00 -5.96 21.06
N ASP A 676 34.79 -6.08 21.62
CA ASP A 676 33.55 -5.58 21.00
C ASP A 676 33.31 -4.13 21.42
N ARG A 677 33.50 -3.21 20.48
CA ARG A 677 33.40 -1.75 20.67
C ARG A 677 32.81 -1.10 19.44
N GLY A 678 32.14 0.02 19.61
CA GLY A 678 31.61 0.78 18.48
C GLY A 678 30.53 1.75 18.87
N LEU A 679 29.55 1.93 18.00
CA LEU A 679 28.47 2.90 18.14
C LEU A 679 27.10 2.19 18.15
N ILE A 680 26.28 2.50 19.14
CA ILE A 680 24.83 2.29 19.05
C ILE A 680 24.27 3.52 18.35
N PHE A 681 24.20 3.45 17.02
CA PHE A 681 23.64 4.53 16.21
C PHE A 681 22.14 4.60 16.49
N MET A 682 21.69 5.79 16.87
CA MET A 682 20.28 6.11 17.10
C MET A 682 19.94 7.37 16.31
N ALA A 683 18.87 7.32 15.53
CA ALA A 683 18.39 8.47 14.79
C ALA A 683 16.87 8.59 14.83
N TYR A 684 16.39 9.82 15.03
CA TYR A 684 14.98 10.17 15.01
C TYR A 684 14.60 10.87 13.71
N ASN A 685 13.48 10.47 13.13
CA ASN A 685 13.01 10.98 11.84
C ASN A 685 11.51 10.69 11.66
N ALA A 686 10.81 11.50 10.86
CA ALA A 686 9.38 11.31 10.60
C ALA A 686 9.10 10.33 9.44
N HIS A 687 10.02 10.20 8.49
CA HIS A 687 9.85 9.40 7.27
C HIS A 687 11.08 8.50 7.04
N LEU A 688 10.97 7.21 7.36
CA LEU A 688 12.10 6.26 7.27
C LEU A 688 12.69 6.19 5.86
N ALA A 689 11.85 5.91 4.85
CA ALA A 689 12.26 5.77 3.45
C ALA A 689 12.88 7.07 2.91
N GLU A 690 12.18 8.20 3.08
CA GLU A 690 12.63 9.52 2.58
C GLU A 690 13.86 10.07 3.34
N GLN A 691 14.22 9.52 4.51
CA GLN A 691 15.29 10.03 5.36
C GLN A 691 16.38 8.99 5.63
N PHE A 692 16.25 8.20 6.69
CA PHE A 692 17.31 7.28 7.10
C PHE A 692 17.70 6.29 6.00
N GLU A 693 16.73 5.67 5.31
CA GLU A 693 17.03 4.66 4.29
C GLU A 693 17.76 5.27 3.10
N THR A 694 17.36 6.48 2.69
CA THR A 694 18.05 7.26 1.64
C THR A 694 19.50 7.56 2.03
N LEU A 695 19.74 8.03 3.27
CA LEU A 695 21.10 8.31 3.76
C LEU A 695 21.95 7.04 3.85
N GLN A 696 21.39 5.95 4.39
CA GLN A 696 22.10 4.67 4.52
C GLN A 696 22.45 4.07 3.15
N ARG A 697 21.54 4.19 2.17
CA ARG A 697 21.81 3.83 0.78
C ARG A 697 22.98 4.62 0.22
N TRP A 698 23.01 5.94 0.41
CA TRP A 698 24.12 6.76 -0.04
C TRP A 698 25.45 6.29 0.56
N ILE A 699 25.48 5.98 1.85
CA ILE A 699 26.67 5.44 2.53
C ILE A 699 27.14 4.12 1.91
N ALA A 700 26.22 3.18 1.68
CA ALA A 700 26.53 1.83 1.23
C ALA A 700 27.02 1.72 -0.22
N GLY A 701 26.73 2.71 -1.06
CA GLY A 701 27.08 2.70 -2.48
C GLY A 701 26.14 3.49 -3.39
N GLY A 702 25.09 4.13 -2.86
CA GLY A 702 24.34 5.16 -3.58
C GLY A 702 25.15 6.46 -3.69
N ASN A 703 24.62 7.44 -4.43
CA ASN A 703 25.37 8.66 -4.69
C ASN A 703 24.50 9.93 -4.70
N ALA A 704 24.80 10.85 -3.78
CA ALA A 704 24.23 12.19 -3.70
C ALA A 704 25.22 13.33 -4.00
N SER A 705 26.51 13.03 -4.14
CA SER A 705 27.57 14.03 -4.38
C SER A 705 28.00 14.11 -5.84
N GLY A 706 27.52 13.21 -6.70
CA GLY A 706 27.76 13.22 -8.14
C GLY A 706 28.98 12.41 -8.60
N GLY A 707 29.65 11.66 -7.72
CA GLY A 707 30.76 10.75 -8.12
C GLY A 707 30.30 9.38 -8.62
N LEU A 708 31.15 8.37 -8.61
CA LEU A 708 30.74 6.98 -8.91
C LEU A 708 30.19 6.30 -7.65
N ALA A 709 29.10 5.53 -7.77
CA ALA A 709 28.53 4.71 -6.68
C ALA A 709 29.59 3.83 -5.98
N GLU A 710 30.46 3.18 -6.75
CA GLU A 710 31.52 2.30 -6.27
C GLU A 710 32.59 3.02 -5.45
N GLN A 711 32.76 4.34 -5.62
CA GLN A 711 33.52 5.16 -4.68
C GLN A 711 32.63 5.43 -3.46
N ALA A 712 32.47 4.42 -2.61
CA ALA A 712 31.57 4.43 -1.45
C ALA A 712 32.16 5.20 -0.25
N ASP A 713 31.42 5.28 0.85
CA ASP A 713 31.87 5.94 2.08
C ASP A 713 33.17 5.29 2.63
N PRO A 714 34.20 6.07 2.99
CA PRO A 714 35.50 5.51 3.37
C PRO A 714 35.50 4.73 4.70
N PHE A 715 34.46 4.87 5.53
CA PHE A 715 34.36 4.19 6.83
C PHE A 715 33.34 3.05 6.81
N LEU A 716 32.15 3.33 6.25
CA LEU A 716 30.94 2.53 6.41
C LEU A 716 30.57 1.72 5.16
N ALA A 717 31.32 1.85 4.05
CA ALA A 717 31.05 1.12 2.83
C ALA A 717 31.13 -0.41 2.99
N VAL A 718 30.27 -1.11 2.24
CA VAL A 718 30.23 -2.57 2.22
C VAL A 718 31.40 -3.15 1.42
N ALA A 719 32.46 -3.51 2.14
CA ALA A 719 33.58 -4.29 1.65
C ALA A 719 33.19 -5.59 0.91
N THR A 720 33.96 -5.89 -0.14
CA THR A 720 33.88 -7.12 -0.92
C THR A 720 35.20 -7.85 -0.79
N GLN A 721 35.16 -9.09 -0.33
CA GLN A 721 36.36 -9.91 -0.19
C GLN A 721 37.06 -10.07 -1.55
N GLY A 722 38.39 -9.89 -1.57
CA GLY A 722 39.20 -10.01 -2.77
C GLY A 722 39.07 -8.86 -3.78
N LYS A 723 38.38 -7.76 -3.45
CA LYS A 723 38.38 -6.53 -4.26
C LYS A 723 38.98 -5.36 -3.46
N PRO A 724 39.98 -4.64 -4.00
CA PRO A 724 40.53 -3.47 -3.33
C PRO A 724 39.48 -2.37 -3.22
N ARG A 725 39.47 -1.64 -2.09
CA ARG A 725 38.64 -0.46 -1.89
C ARG A 725 39.49 0.78 -2.01
N VAL A 726 39.43 1.44 -3.16
CA VAL A 726 40.25 2.64 -3.41
C VAL A 726 39.45 3.89 -3.08
N TYR A 727 39.94 4.70 -2.15
CA TYR A 727 39.41 6.03 -1.85
C TYR A 727 40.28 7.10 -2.51
N ARG A 728 39.64 8.01 -3.24
CA ARG A 728 40.31 8.98 -4.11
C ARG A 728 40.02 10.41 -3.66
N PHE A 729 41.05 11.24 -3.63
CA PHE A 729 40.91 12.67 -3.34
C PHE A 729 42.03 13.52 -3.94
N GLU A 730 41.82 14.83 -4.00
CA GLU A 730 42.84 15.81 -4.38
C GLU A 730 43.62 16.29 -3.14
N GLU A 731 44.94 16.36 -3.27
CA GLU A 731 45.82 16.99 -2.29
C GLU A 731 46.70 18.05 -2.93
N GLN A 732 46.93 19.14 -2.21
CA GLN A 732 47.82 20.21 -2.63
C GLN A 732 49.24 19.89 -2.14
N ILE A 733 50.20 19.85 -3.07
CA ILE A 733 51.63 19.71 -2.78
C ILE A 733 52.40 20.85 -3.45
N GLU A 734 53.69 21.00 -3.14
CA GLU A 734 54.53 22.07 -3.70
C GLU A 734 54.53 22.12 -5.24
N ALA A 735 54.45 20.95 -5.89
CA ALA A 735 54.42 20.82 -7.35
C ALA A 735 53.04 21.11 -7.99
N GLY A 736 52.02 21.43 -7.19
CA GLY A 736 50.63 21.65 -7.62
C GLY A 736 49.66 20.56 -7.16
N PRO A 737 48.37 20.62 -7.57
CA PRO A 737 47.36 19.65 -7.17
C PRO A 737 47.65 18.27 -7.76
N ARG A 738 47.51 17.22 -6.94
CA ARG A 738 47.60 15.83 -7.38
C ARG A 738 46.44 14.98 -6.89
N SER A 739 46.15 13.90 -7.62
CA SER A 739 45.26 12.84 -7.16
C SER A 739 46.00 11.89 -6.20
N VAL A 740 45.33 11.47 -5.13
CA VAL A 740 45.81 10.47 -4.17
C VAL A 740 44.81 9.31 -4.12
N HIS A 741 45.31 8.08 -4.19
CA HIS A 741 44.53 6.84 -4.21
C HIS A 741 44.88 5.98 -2.99
N LEU A 742 44.04 6.03 -1.95
CA LEU A 742 44.24 5.22 -0.74
C LEU A 742 43.64 3.83 -0.95
N ASP A 743 44.43 2.78 -0.73
CA ASP A 743 43.89 1.44 -0.57
C ASP A 743 43.38 1.25 0.87
N LEU A 744 42.06 1.16 1.04
CA LEU A 744 41.41 0.93 2.33
C LEU A 744 41.38 -0.57 2.72
N GLY A 745 41.95 -1.46 1.90
CA GLY A 745 41.95 -2.91 2.12
C GLY A 745 40.58 -3.55 1.90
N ASP A 746 40.51 -4.87 2.03
CA ASP A 746 39.31 -5.68 1.77
C ASP A 746 38.46 -5.96 3.02
N GLN A 747 38.93 -5.59 4.21
CA GLN A 747 38.25 -5.77 5.50
C GLN A 747 37.49 -4.51 5.95
N PRO A 748 36.23 -4.60 6.41
CA PRO A 748 35.46 -3.42 6.83
C PRO A 748 36.07 -2.72 8.05
N PHE A 749 35.97 -1.38 8.13
CA PHE A 749 36.29 -0.64 9.36
C PHE A 749 35.11 -0.59 10.32
N VAL A 750 33.89 -0.69 9.77
CA VAL A 750 32.64 -0.73 10.53
C VAL A 750 31.80 -1.93 10.06
N GLU A 751 31.29 -2.72 11.00
CA GLU A 751 30.43 -3.87 10.73
C GLU A 751 29.05 -3.67 11.36
N LEU A 752 27.98 -3.88 10.60
CA LEU A 752 26.63 -3.92 11.15
C LEU A 752 26.43 -5.23 11.92
N GLN A 753 26.20 -5.12 13.23
CA GLN A 753 25.91 -6.29 14.07
C GLN A 753 24.43 -6.66 14.03
N TRP A 754 23.55 -5.66 14.06
CA TRP A 754 22.09 -5.76 13.90
C TRP A 754 21.47 -4.35 13.84
N GLY A 755 20.24 -4.25 13.37
CA GLY A 755 19.47 -3.00 13.43
C GLY A 755 17.95 -3.20 13.36
N ALA A 756 17.20 -2.23 13.86
CA ALA A 756 15.74 -2.28 13.93
C ALA A 756 15.10 -0.89 13.85
N TYR A 757 13.82 -0.87 13.47
CA TYR A 757 12.97 0.33 13.50
C TYR A 757 12.01 0.25 14.68
N PHE A 758 11.85 1.38 15.37
CA PHE A 758 10.90 1.55 16.47
C PHE A 758 10.07 2.81 16.23
N PHE A 759 8.84 2.79 16.72
CA PHE A 759 7.96 3.95 16.79
C PHE A 759 8.06 4.59 18.17
N VAL A 760 8.28 5.89 18.21
CA VAL A 760 8.38 6.69 19.43
C VAL A 760 7.03 7.37 19.63
N PRO A 761 6.14 6.85 20.50
CA PRO A 761 4.84 7.46 20.73
C PRO A 761 4.99 8.79 21.46
N SER A 762 4.02 9.67 21.25
CA SER A 762 3.87 10.89 22.06
C SER A 762 3.46 10.55 23.50
N LEU A 763 3.72 11.47 24.44
CA LEU A 763 3.31 11.30 25.83
C LEU A 763 1.77 11.21 25.98
N PRO A 764 0.96 11.94 25.18
CA PRO A 764 -0.48 11.69 25.10
C PRO A 764 -0.81 10.29 24.58
N ALA A 765 -0.17 9.81 23.52
CA ALA A 765 -0.44 8.47 22.98
C ALA A 765 -0.15 7.36 24.02
N LEU A 766 0.92 7.48 24.80
CA LEU A 766 1.24 6.57 25.90
C LEU A 766 0.16 6.59 27.00
N ARG A 767 -0.25 7.79 27.45
CA ARG A 767 -1.33 7.96 28.45
C ARG A 767 -2.65 7.37 27.97
N HIS A 768 -2.95 7.47 26.68
CA HIS A 768 -4.17 6.95 26.06
C HIS A 768 -4.04 5.50 25.55
N LEU A 769 -2.88 4.86 25.71
CA LEU A 769 -2.62 3.50 25.23
C LEU A 769 -3.72 2.47 25.60
N PRO A 770 -4.33 2.48 26.80
CA PRO A 770 -5.42 1.56 27.13
C PRO A 770 -6.64 1.68 26.20
N ALA A 771 -6.91 2.87 25.65
CA ALA A 771 -7.98 3.11 24.68
C ALA A 771 -7.58 2.78 23.23
N LEU A 772 -6.30 2.49 22.99
CA LEU A 772 -5.74 2.19 21.68
C LEU A 772 -5.52 0.68 21.44
N VAL A 773 -5.80 -0.17 22.44
CA VAL A 773 -5.56 -1.63 22.43
C VAL A 773 -6.82 -2.46 22.74
N GLU A 774 -6.94 -3.67 22.18
CA GLU A 774 -8.14 -4.55 22.28
C GLU A 774 -8.03 -5.65 23.38
N GLN A 775 -8.76 -5.67 24.49
CA GLN A 775 -8.58 -6.70 25.55
C GLN A 775 -8.75 -8.17 25.09
N PRO A 776 -7.98 -9.16 25.62
CA PRO A 776 -8.03 -10.55 25.16
C PRO A 776 -9.10 -11.42 25.87
N LEU A 777 -9.90 -12.15 25.08
CA LEU A 777 -10.75 -13.31 25.40
C LEU A 777 -10.66 -14.27 24.19
N PRO A 778 -10.81 -15.62 24.28
CA PRO A 778 -11.25 -16.39 23.13
C PRO A 778 -12.75 -16.09 22.97
N ALA A 779 -13.02 -14.96 22.34
CA ALA A 779 -14.37 -14.43 22.24
C ALA A 779 -14.99 -14.90 20.92
N ALA A 780 -16.18 -15.49 20.98
CA ALA A 780 -17.19 -15.07 20.03
C ALA A 780 -17.14 -13.54 20.03
N ALA A 781 -16.89 -12.91 18.86
CA ALA A 781 -16.58 -11.48 18.74
C ALA A 781 -17.26 -10.70 19.87
N PRO A 782 -16.50 -10.08 20.82
CA PRO A 782 -17.11 -9.54 22.02
C PRO A 782 -18.26 -8.65 21.60
N ALA A 783 -19.44 -8.91 22.16
CA ALA A 783 -20.62 -8.11 21.84
C ALA A 783 -20.23 -6.64 22.02
N PRO A 784 -20.29 -5.82 20.96
CA PRO A 784 -19.88 -4.43 21.02
C PRO A 784 -20.60 -3.74 22.19
N GLN A 785 -19.88 -3.05 23.07
CA GLN A 785 -20.47 -2.50 24.30
C GLN A 785 -21.59 -1.48 24.05
N ARG A 786 -21.65 -0.93 22.83
CA ARG A 786 -22.71 -0.05 22.37
C ARG A 786 -23.23 -0.55 21.03
N ALA A 787 -24.55 -0.63 20.96
CA ALA A 787 -25.26 -0.72 19.71
C ALA A 787 -25.79 0.65 19.28
N PRO A 788 -26.20 0.81 18.03
CA PRO A 788 -27.04 1.92 17.63
C PRO A 788 -28.23 2.07 18.58
N ALA A 789 -28.67 3.32 18.79
CA ALA A 789 -29.86 3.58 19.59
C ALA A 789 -31.03 2.73 19.07
N LEU A 790 -31.80 2.11 19.98
CA LEU A 790 -32.83 1.14 19.61
C LEU A 790 -33.89 1.74 18.68
N ASP A 791 -34.07 3.07 18.71
CA ASP A 791 -34.98 3.84 17.86
C ASP A 791 -34.39 4.26 16.49
N ASN A 792 -33.10 4.01 16.22
CA ASN A 792 -32.42 4.40 14.97
C ASN A 792 -32.32 3.24 13.96
N ALA A 793 -33.35 3.09 13.13
CA ALA A 793 -33.43 2.02 12.14
C ALA A 793 -32.29 2.03 11.10
N ALA A 794 -31.86 3.20 10.62
CA ALA A 794 -30.83 3.31 9.58
C ALA A 794 -29.45 2.86 10.07
N ALA A 795 -29.12 3.19 11.32
CA ALA A 795 -27.87 2.76 11.92
C ALA A 795 -27.85 1.25 12.18
N TRP A 796 -28.98 0.66 12.59
CA TRP A 796 -29.12 -0.80 12.70
C TRP A 796 -29.05 -1.49 11.33
N GLN A 797 -29.64 -0.90 10.30
CA GLN A 797 -29.53 -1.40 8.92
C GLN A 797 -28.08 -1.47 8.46
N GLN A 798 -27.34 -0.37 8.60
CA GLN A 798 -25.92 -0.32 8.21
C GLN A 798 -25.11 -1.38 8.96
N TRP A 799 -25.39 -1.56 10.25
CA TRP A 799 -24.63 -2.47 11.10
C TRP A 799 -24.91 -3.95 10.83
N LEU A 800 -26.14 -4.29 10.47
CA LEU A 800 -26.57 -5.66 10.19
C LEU A 800 -26.31 -6.09 8.73
N GLU A 801 -26.36 -5.15 7.77
CA GLU A 801 -26.28 -5.46 6.33
C GLU A 801 -24.86 -5.27 5.75
N ASP A 802 -23.96 -4.51 6.38
CA ASP A 802 -22.56 -4.38 5.93
C ASP A 802 -21.69 -5.56 6.40
N SER A 803 -21.13 -6.31 5.44
CA SER A 803 -20.25 -7.46 5.70
C SER A 803 -19.07 -7.19 6.65
N SER A 804 -18.60 -5.95 6.75
CA SER A 804 -17.49 -5.55 7.62
C SER A 804 -17.89 -5.37 9.09
N SER A 805 -19.19 -5.24 9.38
CA SER A 805 -19.71 -4.92 10.72
C SER A 805 -20.80 -5.88 11.24
N ARG A 806 -21.39 -6.65 10.33
CA ARG A 806 -22.46 -7.63 10.57
C ARG A 806 -22.16 -8.62 11.70
N ASP A 807 -20.96 -9.18 11.74
CA ASP A 807 -20.63 -10.22 12.74
C ASP A 807 -20.65 -9.64 14.17
N ALA A 808 -20.24 -8.37 14.32
CA ALA A 808 -20.33 -7.64 15.59
C ALA A 808 -21.79 -7.32 15.95
N ALA A 809 -22.62 -6.92 14.98
CA ALA A 809 -24.04 -6.67 15.21
C ALA A 809 -24.77 -7.92 15.72
N TRP A 810 -24.53 -9.08 15.10
CA TRP A 810 -25.14 -10.33 15.56
C TRP A 810 -24.57 -10.84 16.87
N ALA A 811 -23.28 -10.60 17.16
CA ALA A 811 -22.72 -10.86 18.48
C ALA A 811 -23.41 -10.02 19.57
N TYR A 812 -23.73 -8.75 19.28
CA TYR A 812 -24.49 -7.89 20.19
C TYR A 812 -25.89 -8.46 20.49
N VAL A 813 -26.61 -8.87 19.45
CA VAL A 813 -27.97 -9.40 19.58
C VAL A 813 -27.97 -10.67 20.42
N ARG A 814 -27.02 -11.58 20.19
CA ARG A 814 -26.88 -12.82 20.99
C ARG A 814 -26.60 -12.56 22.47
N ALA A 815 -25.91 -11.47 22.80
CA ALA A 815 -25.60 -11.11 24.18
C ALA A 815 -26.79 -10.51 24.93
N GLN A 816 -27.90 -10.21 24.26
CA GLN A 816 -29.13 -9.75 24.91
C GLN A 816 -29.87 -10.93 25.58
N PRO A 817 -30.72 -10.68 26.59
CA PRO A 817 -31.52 -11.73 27.22
C PRO A 817 -32.31 -12.54 26.18
N GLY A 818 -32.08 -13.87 26.15
CA GLY A 818 -32.73 -14.76 25.20
C GLY A 818 -32.33 -14.56 23.73
N GLY A 819 -31.22 -13.83 23.48
CA GLY A 819 -30.68 -13.52 22.16
C GLY A 819 -31.66 -12.86 21.20
N VAL A 820 -32.64 -12.13 21.74
CA VAL A 820 -33.65 -11.38 21.00
C VAL A 820 -33.57 -9.91 21.42
N LEU A 821 -33.67 -9.00 20.46
CA LEU A 821 -33.59 -7.56 20.71
C LEU A 821 -34.62 -6.79 19.89
N ARG A 822 -35.47 -6.00 20.54
CA ARG A 822 -36.40 -5.10 19.86
C ARG A 822 -35.71 -3.80 19.45
N THR A 823 -35.80 -3.44 18.17
CA THR A 823 -35.26 -2.21 17.58
C THR A 823 -36.26 -1.59 16.59
N ALA A 824 -36.05 -0.36 16.16
CA ALA A 824 -36.80 0.31 15.11
C ALA A 824 -36.54 -0.27 13.72
N TYR A 825 -35.45 -1.04 13.53
CA TYR A 825 -35.21 -1.82 12.31
C TYR A 825 -36.06 -3.11 12.29
N GLY A 826 -36.38 -3.64 13.47
CA GLY A 826 -37.19 -4.83 13.69
C GLY A 826 -36.83 -5.54 15.00
N VAL A 827 -37.55 -6.61 15.33
CA VAL A 827 -37.19 -7.55 16.40
C VAL A 827 -36.11 -8.48 15.87
N LEU A 828 -34.87 -8.29 16.33
CA LEU A 828 -33.70 -9.07 15.92
C LEU A 828 -33.65 -10.37 16.71
N VAL A 829 -33.49 -11.50 16.02
CA VAL A 829 -33.44 -12.84 16.59
C VAL A 829 -32.09 -13.46 16.23
N GLY A 830 -31.17 -13.50 17.20
CA GLY A 830 -29.78 -13.92 17.00
C GLY A 830 -29.40 -15.23 17.68
N GLU A 831 -30.05 -15.60 18.78
CA GLU A 831 -29.81 -16.90 19.44
C GLU A 831 -30.39 -18.04 18.61
N ALA A 832 -29.60 -19.11 18.44
CA ALA A 832 -29.95 -20.23 17.57
C ALA A 832 -31.28 -20.91 17.94
N ALA A 833 -31.55 -21.12 19.23
CA ALA A 833 -32.82 -21.70 19.67
C ALA A 833 -34.02 -20.82 19.29
N ALA A 834 -33.88 -19.50 19.36
CA ALA A 834 -34.91 -18.54 18.98
C ALA A 834 -35.09 -18.47 17.46
N VAL A 835 -34.00 -18.52 16.69
CA VAL A 835 -34.04 -18.59 15.23
C VAL A 835 -34.79 -19.83 14.74
N LEU A 836 -34.50 -21.00 15.32
CA LEU A 836 -35.18 -22.26 14.98
C LEU A 836 -36.66 -22.24 15.39
N GLU A 837 -37.00 -21.62 16.52
CA GLU A 837 -38.39 -21.39 16.95
C GLU A 837 -39.18 -20.57 15.92
N VAL A 838 -38.57 -19.50 15.38
CA VAL A 838 -39.18 -18.66 14.34
C VAL A 838 -39.30 -19.38 12.99
N PHE A 839 -38.34 -20.22 12.61
CA PHE A 839 -38.41 -20.99 11.37
C PHE A 839 -39.45 -22.09 11.40
N ARG A 840 -39.57 -22.80 12.53
CA ARG A 840 -40.54 -23.88 12.67
C ARG A 840 -41.97 -23.35 12.80
N ASP A 841 -42.12 -22.24 13.52
CA ASP A 841 -43.39 -21.54 13.74
C ASP A 841 -44.59 -22.47 14.08
N THR A 842 -44.38 -23.39 15.03
CA THR A 842 -45.39 -24.38 15.45
C THR A 842 -46.72 -23.76 15.92
N GLN A 843 -46.71 -22.48 16.28
CA GLN A 843 -47.88 -21.74 16.75
C GLN A 843 -48.44 -20.74 15.72
N GLN A 844 -47.93 -20.76 14.48
CA GLN A 844 -48.36 -19.89 13.38
C GLN A 844 -48.35 -18.40 13.74
N ARG A 845 -47.30 -17.95 14.43
CA ARG A 845 -47.10 -16.58 14.92
C ARG A 845 -46.41 -15.68 13.91
N TYR A 846 -45.80 -16.23 12.87
CA TYR A 846 -44.99 -15.50 11.90
C TYR A 846 -45.56 -15.66 10.49
N SER A 847 -45.32 -14.66 9.65
CA SER A 847 -45.84 -14.60 8.28
C SER A 847 -44.77 -14.16 7.31
N VAL A 848 -44.79 -14.73 6.10
CA VAL A 848 -43.97 -14.29 4.96
C VAL A 848 -44.73 -13.33 4.03
N ARG A 849 -45.95 -12.89 4.37
CA ARG A 849 -46.74 -11.95 3.55
C ARG A 849 -46.02 -10.64 3.24
N GLY A 850 -45.04 -10.25 4.04
CA GLY A 850 -44.17 -9.12 3.71
C GLY A 850 -43.30 -9.34 2.46
N TYR A 851 -42.86 -10.56 2.21
CA TYR A 851 -42.30 -10.95 0.91
C TYR A 851 -43.37 -10.90 -0.16
N GLY A 852 -44.57 -11.42 0.13
CA GLY A 852 -45.72 -11.39 -0.77
C GLY A 852 -46.08 -9.97 -1.26
N GLU A 853 -46.14 -8.99 -0.37
CA GLU A 853 -46.38 -7.57 -0.69
C GLU A 853 -45.35 -7.02 -1.69
N ARG A 854 -44.07 -7.36 -1.50
CA ARG A 854 -42.97 -6.92 -2.40
C ARG A 854 -42.91 -7.71 -3.70
N MET A 855 -43.25 -8.99 -3.65
CA MET A 855 -43.41 -9.82 -4.83
C MET A 855 -44.55 -9.28 -5.69
N GLN A 856 -45.70 -8.94 -5.11
CA GLN A 856 -46.84 -8.35 -5.82
C GLN A 856 -46.46 -7.07 -6.58
N ARG A 857 -45.54 -6.26 -6.04
CA ARG A 857 -45.05 -5.03 -6.69
C ARG A 857 -43.99 -5.28 -7.76
N SER A 858 -43.28 -6.41 -7.69
CA SER A 858 -42.18 -6.75 -8.60
C SER A 858 -42.53 -7.87 -9.56
N ILE A 859 -42.51 -9.12 -9.11
CA ILE A 859 -42.59 -10.32 -9.97
C ILE A 859 -43.96 -11.05 -9.94
N GLY A 860 -44.90 -10.51 -9.16
CA GLY A 860 -46.22 -11.11 -8.86
C GLY A 860 -46.19 -11.99 -7.60
N LEU A 861 -47.30 -12.05 -6.86
CA LEU A 861 -47.43 -12.85 -5.64
C LEU A 861 -47.36 -14.37 -5.95
N GLY A 862 -46.20 -14.96 -5.73
CA GLY A 862 -45.98 -16.42 -5.79
C GLY A 862 -46.05 -17.07 -4.41
N TYR A 863 -46.12 -18.41 -4.38
CA TYR A 863 -46.25 -19.18 -3.14
C TYR A 863 -45.12 -18.92 -2.11
N LEU A 864 -43.91 -18.55 -2.55
CA LEU A 864 -42.80 -18.16 -1.67
C LEU A 864 -43.12 -16.96 -0.74
N GLY A 865 -44.11 -16.14 -1.09
CA GLY A 865 -44.60 -15.01 -0.30
C GLY A 865 -45.97 -15.24 0.35
N MET A 866 -46.46 -16.49 0.36
CA MET A 866 -47.76 -16.89 0.91
C MET A 866 -47.59 -17.70 2.20
N ASP A 867 -48.53 -17.56 3.13
CA ASP A 867 -48.67 -18.42 4.30
C ASP A 867 -49.65 -19.58 4.01
N GLU A 868 -49.73 -20.56 4.91
CA GLU A 868 -50.65 -21.72 4.83
C GLU A 868 -52.10 -21.34 4.54
N ASP A 869 -52.58 -20.23 5.12
CA ASP A 869 -53.95 -19.74 4.98
C ASP A 869 -54.16 -18.76 3.82
N SER A 870 -53.13 -18.53 3.00
CA SER A 870 -53.16 -17.60 1.87
C SER A 870 -52.78 -18.23 0.54
N GLY A 871 -53.00 -19.54 0.39
CA GLY A 871 -52.74 -20.27 -0.86
C GLY A 871 -51.47 -21.11 -0.88
N HIS A 872 -50.62 -21.07 0.17
CA HIS A 872 -49.40 -21.89 0.23
C HIS A 872 -49.74 -23.37 0.37
N ARG A 873 -50.72 -23.73 1.21
CA ARG A 873 -51.12 -25.13 1.44
C ARG A 873 -51.53 -25.84 0.16
N GLU A 874 -52.24 -25.13 -0.71
CA GLU A 874 -52.79 -25.65 -1.95
C GLU A 874 -51.72 -25.73 -3.06
N GLN A 875 -50.81 -24.75 -3.13
CA GLN A 875 -49.83 -24.64 -4.23
C GLN A 875 -48.51 -25.34 -3.93
N ALA A 876 -48.01 -25.24 -2.69
CA ALA A 876 -46.66 -25.66 -2.34
C ALA A 876 -46.40 -27.16 -2.52
N PRO A 877 -47.30 -28.11 -2.17
CA PRO A 877 -47.01 -29.54 -2.31
C PRO A 877 -46.66 -29.93 -3.75
N ALA A 878 -47.45 -29.49 -4.73
CA ALA A 878 -47.24 -29.82 -6.14
C ALA A 878 -46.02 -29.10 -6.73
N ILE A 879 -45.82 -27.82 -6.40
CA ILE A 879 -44.67 -27.03 -6.86
C ILE A 879 -43.36 -27.54 -6.25
N ASN A 880 -43.34 -27.85 -4.95
CA ASN A 880 -42.17 -28.40 -4.27
C ASN A 880 -41.80 -29.75 -4.87
N THR A 881 -42.78 -30.62 -5.13
CA THR A 881 -42.55 -31.91 -5.82
C THR A 881 -41.87 -31.69 -7.18
N ALA A 882 -42.29 -30.69 -7.95
CA ALA A 882 -41.67 -30.36 -9.23
C ALA A 882 -40.22 -29.85 -9.07
N ILE A 883 -39.92 -29.06 -8.04
CA ILE A 883 -38.54 -28.58 -7.75
C ILE A 883 -37.65 -29.72 -7.25
N GLU A 884 -38.17 -30.55 -6.34
CA GLU A 884 -37.48 -31.69 -5.74
C GLU A 884 -37.25 -32.85 -6.72
N SER A 885 -37.93 -32.83 -7.88
CA SER A 885 -37.65 -33.75 -8.99
C SER A 885 -36.24 -33.63 -9.55
N ILE A 886 -35.55 -32.50 -9.30
CA ILE A 886 -34.12 -32.33 -9.61
C ILE A 886 -33.32 -32.77 -8.40
N SER A 887 -32.84 -34.00 -8.43
CA SER A 887 -32.02 -34.56 -7.37
C SER A 887 -30.63 -33.90 -7.30
N GLU A 888 -29.97 -33.98 -6.14
CA GLU A 888 -28.60 -33.45 -6.00
C GLU A 888 -27.60 -34.07 -7.01
N PRO A 889 -27.61 -35.40 -7.28
CA PRO A 889 -26.77 -35.99 -8.33
C PRO A 889 -27.07 -35.42 -9.74
N GLU A 890 -28.34 -35.21 -10.09
CA GLU A 890 -28.71 -34.64 -11.40
C GLU A 890 -28.26 -33.18 -11.52
N ALA A 891 -28.45 -32.39 -10.46
CA ALA A 891 -27.97 -31.01 -10.37
C ALA A 891 -26.44 -30.92 -10.45
N PHE A 892 -25.73 -31.82 -9.77
CA PHE A 892 -24.28 -31.97 -9.89
C PHE A 892 -23.89 -32.30 -11.33
N ALA A 893 -24.47 -33.33 -11.94
CA ALA A 893 -24.11 -33.76 -13.28
C ALA A 893 -24.35 -32.66 -14.33
N ALA A 894 -25.47 -31.94 -14.23
CA ALA A 894 -25.80 -30.84 -15.12
C ALA A 894 -24.82 -29.65 -14.96
N SER A 895 -24.61 -29.19 -13.72
CA SER A 895 -23.72 -28.06 -13.42
C SER A 895 -22.25 -28.38 -13.71
N TYR A 896 -21.79 -29.58 -13.37
CA TYR A 896 -20.44 -30.06 -13.65
C TYR A 896 -20.17 -30.13 -15.16
N ARG A 897 -21.14 -30.63 -15.95
CA ARG A 897 -21.05 -30.65 -17.42
C ARG A 897 -20.94 -29.23 -17.99
N VAL A 898 -21.79 -28.31 -17.53
CA VAL A 898 -21.77 -26.92 -18.00
C VAL A 898 -20.49 -26.21 -17.57
N ALA A 899 -20.06 -26.36 -16.31
CA ALA A 899 -18.83 -25.78 -15.81
C ALA A 899 -17.62 -26.30 -16.58
N ARG A 900 -17.53 -27.61 -16.84
CA ARG A 900 -16.46 -28.19 -17.66
C ARG A 900 -16.51 -27.73 -19.10
N ALA A 901 -17.69 -27.63 -19.71
CA ALA A 901 -17.84 -27.11 -21.06
C ALA A 901 -17.39 -25.64 -21.15
N TYR A 902 -17.78 -24.81 -20.18
CA TYR A 902 -17.33 -23.43 -20.08
C TYR A 902 -15.82 -23.34 -19.88
N LEU A 903 -15.26 -24.13 -18.97
CA LEU A 903 -13.81 -24.17 -18.71
C LEU A 903 -13.05 -24.70 -19.92
N ALA A 904 -13.56 -25.70 -20.63
CA ALA A 904 -12.97 -26.21 -21.86
C ALA A 904 -13.01 -25.17 -22.98
N ALA A 905 -14.14 -24.48 -23.17
CA ALA A 905 -14.27 -23.41 -24.15
C ALA A 905 -13.38 -22.20 -23.81
N LEU A 906 -13.28 -21.86 -22.52
CA LEU A 906 -12.35 -20.85 -22.01
C LEU A 906 -10.90 -21.24 -22.35
N LYS A 907 -10.51 -22.49 -22.07
CA LYS A 907 -9.18 -23.01 -22.42
C LYS A 907 -8.93 -22.99 -23.91
N GLU A 908 -9.85 -23.55 -24.71
CA GLU A 908 -9.72 -23.66 -26.16
C GLU A 908 -9.65 -22.27 -26.82
N GLY A 909 -10.51 -21.32 -26.39
CA GLY A 909 -10.49 -19.95 -26.87
C GLY A 909 -9.17 -19.24 -26.56
N ASN A 910 -8.66 -19.39 -25.33
CA ASN A 910 -7.37 -18.79 -24.93
C ASN A 910 -6.18 -19.52 -25.60
N GLN A 911 -6.26 -20.83 -25.86
CA GLN A 911 -5.25 -21.59 -26.62
C GLN A 911 -5.22 -21.17 -28.10
N LYS A 912 -6.38 -20.97 -28.74
CA LYS A 912 -6.48 -20.42 -30.11
C LYS A 912 -5.89 -19.00 -30.22
N LEU A 913 -5.93 -18.25 -29.13
CA LEU A 913 -5.33 -16.92 -29.01
C LEU A 913 -3.85 -16.96 -28.56
N GLY A 914 -3.23 -18.15 -28.50
CA GLY A 914 -1.81 -18.33 -28.18
C GLY A 914 -1.45 -18.04 -26.73
N GLN A 915 -2.43 -17.98 -25.82
CA GLN A 915 -2.19 -17.68 -24.40
C GLN A 915 -1.72 -18.93 -23.64
N ARG A 916 -0.90 -18.73 -22.61
CA ARG A 916 -0.36 -19.82 -21.78
C ARG A 916 -1.25 -20.14 -20.57
N GLU A 917 -2.07 -19.19 -20.15
CA GLU A 917 -3.00 -19.27 -19.03
C GLU A 917 -4.33 -18.61 -19.43
N ALA A 918 -5.45 -19.13 -18.93
CA ALA A 918 -6.75 -18.49 -19.04
C ALA A 918 -7.18 -17.90 -17.69
N LEU A 919 -7.66 -16.65 -17.70
CA LEU A 919 -8.26 -16.05 -16.50
C LEU A 919 -9.70 -16.53 -16.36
N LEU A 920 -10.00 -17.12 -15.21
CA LEU A 920 -11.30 -17.63 -14.82
C LEU A 920 -11.90 -16.74 -13.73
N ASP A 921 -12.96 -16.01 -14.07
CA ASP A 921 -13.80 -15.28 -13.11
C ASP A 921 -14.88 -16.22 -12.56
N ILE A 922 -14.86 -16.44 -11.26
CA ILE A 922 -15.78 -17.31 -10.52
C ILE A 922 -17.21 -16.74 -10.56
N GLU A 923 -17.38 -15.42 -10.56
CA GLU A 923 -18.70 -14.78 -10.67
C GLU A 923 -19.28 -15.05 -12.05
N LYS A 924 -18.48 -14.87 -13.11
CA LYS A 924 -18.90 -15.14 -14.48
C LYS A 924 -19.19 -16.63 -14.70
N LEU A 925 -18.35 -17.51 -14.16
CA LEU A 925 -18.57 -18.96 -14.19
C LEU A 925 -19.91 -19.31 -13.55
N SER A 926 -20.21 -18.74 -12.37
CA SER A 926 -21.50 -18.95 -11.69
C SER A 926 -22.67 -18.41 -12.51
N GLU A 927 -22.58 -17.20 -13.06
CA GLU A 927 -23.63 -16.62 -13.92
C GLU A 927 -23.92 -17.51 -15.14
N VAL A 928 -22.88 -17.97 -15.86
CA VAL A 928 -23.02 -18.80 -17.07
C VAL A 928 -23.62 -20.16 -16.75
N VAL A 929 -23.17 -20.78 -15.65
CA VAL A 929 -23.74 -22.05 -15.20
C VAL A 929 -25.22 -21.87 -14.89
N LEU A 930 -25.59 -20.82 -14.14
CA LEU A 930 -26.97 -20.57 -13.78
C LEU A 930 -27.86 -20.21 -14.97
N ASP A 931 -27.36 -19.44 -15.93
CA ASP A 931 -28.01 -19.18 -17.23
C ASP A 931 -28.38 -20.51 -17.91
N LYS A 932 -27.39 -21.39 -18.15
CA LYS A 932 -27.64 -22.66 -18.85
C LYS A 932 -28.52 -23.62 -18.06
N LEU A 933 -28.36 -23.68 -16.75
CA LEU A 933 -29.25 -24.49 -15.90
C LEU A 933 -30.68 -23.93 -15.94
N CYS A 934 -30.85 -22.61 -15.93
CA CYS A 934 -32.18 -22.02 -16.05
C CYS A 934 -32.80 -22.30 -17.42
N THR A 935 -32.04 -22.23 -18.51
CA THR A 935 -32.53 -22.62 -19.84
C THR A 935 -32.94 -24.09 -19.87
N VAL A 936 -32.13 -24.99 -19.30
CA VAL A 936 -32.41 -26.44 -19.31
C VAL A 936 -33.62 -26.80 -18.45
N TRP A 937 -33.71 -26.21 -17.25
CA TRP A 937 -34.77 -26.55 -16.31
C TRP A 937 -36.03 -25.74 -16.55
N PHE A 938 -35.95 -24.42 -16.69
CA PHE A 938 -37.12 -23.56 -16.81
C PHE A 938 -37.48 -23.19 -18.25
N GLY A 939 -36.53 -23.24 -19.18
CA GLY A 939 -36.72 -22.87 -20.59
C GLY A 939 -36.34 -21.43 -20.92
N LEU A 940 -35.96 -20.67 -19.89
CA LEU A 940 -35.54 -19.27 -19.96
C LEU A 940 -34.22 -19.10 -19.19
N PRO A 941 -33.27 -18.28 -19.66
CA PRO A 941 -33.37 -17.39 -20.81
C PRO A 941 -33.33 -18.14 -22.15
N ASN A 942 -33.99 -17.56 -23.16
CA ASN A 942 -34.07 -18.08 -24.53
C ASN A 942 -33.55 -17.08 -25.57
N ASP A 943 -32.90 -16.02 -25.11
CA ASP A 943 -32.34 -14.92 -25.90
C ASP A 943 -33.36 -14.17 -26.78
N GLN A 944 -34.66 -14.32 -26.47
CA GLN A 944 -35.76 -13.58 -27.09
C GLN A 944 -36.54 -12.77 -26.05
N GLN A 945 -37.41 -13.44 -25.28
CA GLN A 945 -38.19 -12.80 -24.22
C GLN A 945 -37.34 -12.55 -22.97
N MET A 946 -36.35 -13.40 -22.71
CA MET A 946 -35.40 -13.23 -21.61
C MET A 946 -33.98 -13.54 -22.08
N LEU A 947 -33.06 -12.63 -21.80
CA LEU A 947 -31.68 -12.67 -22.30
C LEU A 947 -30.76 -13.40 -21.31
N GLY A 948 -29.83 -14.22 -21.82
CA GLY A 948 -28.82 -14.90 -21.02
C GLY A 948 -27.57 -14.05 -20.75
N THR A 949 -26.47 -14.74 -20.46
CA THR A 949 -25.17 -14.15 -20.10
C THR A 949 -24.29 -13.77 -21.28
N GLY A 950 -24.76 -14.02 -22.51
CA GLY A 950 -24.09 -13.70 -23.76
C GLY A 950 -24.07 -12.21 -24.08
N TYR A 951 -23.11 -11.81 -24.92
CA TYR A 951 -22.98 -10.45 -25.45
C TYR A 951 -24.11 -10.16 -26.45
N VAL A 952 -24.79 -9.00 -26.36
CA VAL A 952 -25.81 -8.58 -27.37
C VAL A 952 -25.57 -7.10 -27.78
N PRO A 953 -25.12 -6.82 -29.02
CA PRO A 953 -24.82 -5.44 -29.45
C PRO A 953 -26.07 -4.61 -29.76
N GLY A 954 -26.11 -3.39 -29.23
CA GLY A 954 -26.76 -2.22 -29.83
C GLY A 954 -28.23 -2.32 -30.28
N ALA A 955 -29.18 -2.32 -29.34
CA ALA A 955 -30.50 -1.67 -29.48
C ALA A 955 -31.20 -1.68 -28.11
N ALA A 956 -32.13 -0.74 -27.91
CA ALA A 956 -33.10 -0.77 -26.82
C ALA A 956 -33.88 -2.10 -26.84
N ASN A 957 -33.42 -3.09 -26.09
CA ASN A 957 -34.22 -4.25 -25.75
C ASN A 957 -34.56 -4.14 -24.26
N SER A 958 -35.83 -3.90 -23.96
CA SER A 958 -36.37 -3.84 -22.60
C SER A 958 -36.52 -5.21 -21.96
N ALA A 959 -36.06 -6.27 -22.64
CA ALA A 959 -36.12 -7.65 -22.19
C ALA A 959 -35.22 -7.88 -20.96
N PRO A 960 -35.72 -8.57 -19.92
CA PRO A 960 -34.97 -8.83 -18.70
C PRO A 960 -33.85 -9.86 -18.91
N ARG A 961 -32.83 -9.83 -18.05
CA ARG A 961 -31.65 -10.72 -18.09
C ARG A 961 -31.65 -11.76 -16.97
N CYS A 962 -31.40 -13.02 -17.31
CA CYS A 962 -31.19 -14.10 -16.35
C CYS A 962 -29.71 -14.52 -16.30
N PRO A 963 -29.08 -14.63 -15.10
CA PRO A 963 -29.68 -14.48 -13.77
C PRO A 963 -29.65 -13.04 -13.20
N ARG A 964 -29.05 -12.07 -13.89
CA ARG A 964 -28.73 -10.75 -13.32
C ARG A 964 -29.93 -9.93 -12.81
N ASP A 965 -31.06 -9.93 -13.52
CA ASP A 965 -32.23 -9.18 -13.07
C ASP A 965 -32.90 -9.86 -11.87
N PHE A 966 -32.83 -11.20 -11.77
CA PHE A 966 -33.25 -11.90 -10.56
C PHE A 966 -32.41 -11.52 -9.33
N PHE A 967 -31.11 -11.19 -9.48
CA PHE A 967 -30.30 -10.70 -8.36
C PHE A 967 -30.85 -9.38 -7.78
N ALA A 968 -31.25 -8.45 -8.66
CA ALA A 968 -31.85 -7.19 -8.25
C ALA A 968 -33.20 -7.39 -7.56
N VAL A 969 -34.06 -8.26 -8.12
CA VAL A 969 -35.37 -8.60 -7.53
C VAL A 969 -35.22 -9.31 -6.19
N SER A 970 -34.26 -10.22 -6.07
CA SER A 970 -34.03 -11.00 -4.84
C SER A 970 -33.60 -10.09 -3.69
N ARG A 971 -32.71 -9.12 -3.97
CA ARG A 971 -32.30 -8.09 -3.01
C ARG A 971 -33.47 -7.25 -2.51
N TYR A 972 -34.44 -6.93 -3.38
CA TYR A 972 -35.64 -6.18 -3.00
C TYR A 972 -36.62 -7.01 -2.18
N VAL A 973 -36.95 -8.22 -2.63
CA VAL A 973 -37.96 -9.06 -1.98
C VAL A 973 -37.45 -9.57 -0.63
N PHE A 974 -36.27 -10.19 -0.59
CA PHE A 974 -35.79 -10.91 0.59
C PHE A 974 -34.93 -10.06 1.52
N GLY A 975 -34.34 -8.96 1.02
CA GLY A 975 -33.59 -8.02 1.85
C GLY A 975 -34.48 -7.39 2.91
N PRO A 976 -34.02 -7.16 4.16
CA PRO A 976 -34.94 -6.66 5.18
C PRO A 976 -35.41 -5.22 4.98
N GLN A 977 -34.54 -4.34 4.46
CA GLN A 977 -34.86 -2.93 4.22
C GLN A 977 -34.26 -2.40 2.90
N PRO A 978 -34.77 -2.82 1.73
CA PRO A 978 -34.32 -2.29 0.46
C PRO A 978 -34.62 -0.78 0.35
N GLY A 979 -33.69 -0.02 -0.22
CA GLY A 979 -33.89 1.41 -0.45
C GLY A 979 -34.87 1.70 -1.61
N PRO A 980 -35.38 2.94 -1.73
CA PRO A 980 -36.35 3.31 -2.77
C PRO A 980 -35.85 3.06 -4.21
N VAL A 981 -34.56 3.26 -4.46
CA VAL A 981 -33.93 2.97 -5.76
C VAL A 981 -33.95 1.46 -6.04
N VAL A 982 -33.68 0.64 -5.03
CA VAL A 982 -33.74 -0.83 -5.15
C VAL A 982 -35.17 -1.24 -5.43
N GLU A 983 -36.16 -0.69 -4.74
CA GLU A 983 -37.59 -0.92 -5.02
C GLU A 983 -37.95 -0.55 -6.46
N GLN A 984 -37.59 0.64 -6.93
CA GLN A 984 -37.93 1.08 -8.29
C GLN A 984 -37.28 0.19 -9.35
N VAL A 985 -35.98 -0.05 -9.25
CA VAL A 985 -35.23 -0.86 -10.23
C VAL A 985 -35.68 -2.32 -10.18
N ALA A 986 -35.82 -2.91 -8.99
CA ALA A 986 -36.25 -4.29 -8.84
C ALA A 986 -37.72 -4.48 -9.25
N SER A 987 -38.60 -3.51 -8.99
CA SER A 987 -40.00 -3.61 -9.44
C SER A 987 -40.08 -3.60 -10.96
N ALA A 988 -39.38 -2.67 -11.63
CA ALA A 988 -39.35 -2.62 -13.08
C ALA A 988 -38.75 -3.91 -13.70
N LYS A 989 -37.63 -4.39 -13.15
CA LYS A 989 -36.98 -5.64 -13.58
C LYS A 989 -37.85 -6.87 -13.33
N GLY A 990 -38.49 -6.96 -12.17
CA GLY A 990 -39.40 -8.05 -11.80
C GLY A 990 -40.62 -8.11 -12.72
N GLN A 991 -41.21 -6.95 -13.03
CA GLN A 991 -42.34 -6.85 -13.95
C GLN A 991 -41.92 -7.26 -15.36
N GLY A 992 -40.70 -6.87 -15.77
CA GLY A 992 -40.07 -7.35 -17.00
C GLY A 992 -39.91 -8.87 -17.03
N LEU A 993 -39.37 -9.47 -15.96
CA LEU A 993 -39.21 -10.93 -15.81
C LEU A 993 -40.54 -11.66 -15.91
N GLN A 994 -41.57 -11.21 -15.18
CA GLN A 994 -42.89 -11.83 -15.24
C GLN A 994 -43.52 -11.71 -16.63
N ARG A 995 -43.38 -10.55 -17.28
CA ARG A 995 -43.84 -10.34 -18.67
C ARG A 995 -43.14 -11.26 -19.64
N ALA A 996 -41.82 -11.39 -19.53
CA ALA A 996 -41.03 -12.30 -20.37
C ALA A 996 -41.46 -13.76 -20.22
N VAL A 997 -41.71 -14.21 -18.98
CA VAL A 997 -42.23 -15.57 -18.73
C VAL A 997 -43.62 -15.75 -19.35
N ARG A 998 -44.51 -14.76 -19.24
CA ARG A 998 -45.85 -14.80 -19.86
C ARG A 998 -45.75 -14.91 -21.39
N GLU A 999 -45.02 -13.99 -22.02
CA GLU A 999 -44.84 -13.97 -23.47
C GLU A 999 -44.19 -15.27 -23.98
N TRP A 1000 -43.25 -15.82 -23.21
CA TRP A 1000 -42.64 -17.12 -23.50
C TRP A 1000 -43.67 -18.26 -23.45
N LEU A 1001 -44.50 -18.34 -22.41
CA LEU A 1001 -45.55 -19.36 -22.29
C LEU A 1001 -46.59 -19.30 -23.41
N GLU A 1002 -46.90 -18.09 -23.91
CA GLU A 1002 -47.83 -17.87 -25.02
C GLU A 1002 -47.24 -18.30 -26.37
N THR A 1003 -45.93 -18.14 -26.54
CA THR A 1003 -45.23 -18.41 -27.81
C THR A 1003 -44.57 -19.78 -27.89
N ASN A 1004 -44.50 -20.53 -26.79
CA ASN A 1004 -43.82 -21.83 -26.71
C ASN A 1004 -44.78 -22.92 -26.20
N PRO A 1005 -45.33 -23.77 -27.08
CA PRO A 1005 -46.28 -24.80 -26.69
C PRO A 1005 -45.62 -26.00 -25.98
N THR A 1006 -44.31 -26.18 -26.14
CA THR A 1006 -43.54 -27.26 -25.49
C THR A 1006 -42.65 -26.64 -24.39
N LEU A 1007 -42.81 -27.10 -23.15
CA LEU A 1007 -42.07 -26.59 -22.00
C LEU A 1007 -41.12 -27.65 -21.42
N PRO A 1008 -40.00 -27.26 -20.79
CA PRO A 1008 -39.16 -28.17 -20.02
C PRO A 1008 -39.91 -28.85 -18.86
N ALA A 1009 -39.39 -29.98 -18.38
CA ALA A 1009 -40.09 -30.87 -17.46
C ALA A 1009 -40.64 -30.17 -16.19
N ILE A 1010 -39.82 -29.38 -15.49
CA ILE A 1010 -40.27 -28.66 -14.28
C ILE A 1010 -41.28 -27.56 -14.62
N SER A 1011 -41.08 -26.80 -15.71
CA SER A 1011 -42.04 -25.79 -16.16
C SER A 1011 -43.38 -26.38 -16.59
N GLN A 1012 -43.36 -27.54 -17.25
CA GLN A 1012 -44.55 -28.29 -17.65
C GLN A 1012 -45.27 -28.85 -16.42
N ALA A 1013 -44.55 -29.47 -15.49
CA ALA A 1013 -45.14 -29.99 -14.25
C ALA A 1013 -45.81 -28.89 -13.42
N ILE A 1014 -45.21 -27.70 -13.35
CA ILE A 1014 -45.81 -26.54 -12.66
C ILE A 1014 -47.04 -26.03 -13.41
N LYS A 1015 -46.99 -25.92 -14.74
CA LYS A 1015 -48.14 -25.53 -15.57
C LYS A 1015 -49.31 -26.49 -15.40
N ASP A 1016 -49.05 -27.79 -15.43
CA ASP A 1016 -50.08 -28.83 -15.29
C ASP A 1016 -50.69 -28.79 -13.88
N SER A 1017 -49.85 -28.67 -12.85
CA SER A 1017 -50.27 -28.59 -11.45
C SER A 1017 -51.14 -27.37 -11.13
N LEU A 1018 -50.97 -26.27 -11.88
CA LEU A 1018 -51.70 -25.02 -11.68
C LEU A 1018 -52.79 -24.77 -12.72
N SER A 1019 -53.05 -25.73 -13.62
CA SER A 1019 -53.97 -25.56 -14.76
C SER A 1019 -55.40 -25.20 -14.36
N GLU A 1020 -55.94 -25.82 -13.31
CA GLU A 1020 -57.27 -25.48 -12.77
C GLU A 1020 -57.29 -24.11 -12.09
N ALA A 1021 -56.25 -23.78 -11.32
CA ALA A 1021 -56.11 -22.46 -10.69
C ALA A 1021 -55.95 -21.34 -11.74
N ALA A 1022 -55.31 -21.64 -12.86
CA ALA A 1022 -55.11 -20.71 -13.97
C ALA A 1022 -56.42 -20.32 -14.68
N LYS A 1023 -57.50 -21.12 -14.55
CA LYS A 1023 -58.83 -20.74 -15.06
C LYS A 1023 -59.44 -19.59 -14.26
N LEU A 1024 -59.06 -19.44 -13.00
CA LEU A 1024 -59.52 -18.38 -12.10
C LEU A 1024 -58.55 -17.20 -12.05
N ASP A 1025 -57.25 -17.48 -12.18
CA ASP A 1025 -56.18 -16.49 -12.18
C ASP A 1025 -55.18 -16.79 -13.31
N PRO A 1026 -55.37 -16.19 -14.51
CA PRO A 1026 -54.50 -16.43 -15.67
C PRO A 1026 -53.01 -16.14 -15.43
N ASP A 1027 -52.68 -15.36 -14.39
CA ASP A 1027 -51.33 -14.92 -14.10
C ASP A 1027 -50.59 -15.84 -13.12
N ILE A 1028 -51.28 -16.83 -12.55
CA ILE A 1028 -50.72 -17.71 -11.52
C ILE A 1028 -49.53 -18.52 -12.03
N ILE A 1029 -49.58 -19.00 -13.29
CA ILE A 1029 -48.49 -19.79 -13.87
C ILE A 1029 -47.26 -18.91 -14.17
N PRO A 1030 -47.37 -17.79 -14.92
CA PRO A 1030 -46.22 -16.91 -15.18
C PRO A 1030 -45.54 -16.39 -13.91
N ARG A 1031 -46.31 -15.94 -12.90
CA ARG A 1031 -45.73 -15.40 -11.66
C ARG A 1031 -45.11 -16.47 -10.77
N THR A 1032 -45.65 -17.70 -10.80
CA THR A 1032 -45.07 -18.82 -10.06
C THR A 1032 -43.74 -19.26 -10.64
N LEU A 1033 -43.64 -19.41 -11.97
CA LEU A 1033 -42.38 -19.75 -12.63
C LEU A 1033 -41.32 -18.67 -12.40
N ALA A 1034 -41.69 -17.40 -12.58
CA ALA A 1034 -40.81 -16.27 -12.31
C ALA A 1034 -40.39 -16.23 -10.82
N GLY A 1035 -41.31 -16.54 -9.88
CA GLY A 1035 -41.03 -16.62 -8.45
C GLY A 1035 -40.08 -17.77 -8.06
N ILE A 1036 -40.20 -18.94 -8.69
CA ILE A 1036 -39.28 -20.07 -8.46
C ILE A 1036 -37.88 -19.74 -8.99
N MET A 1037 -37.81 -19.18 -10.20
CA MET A 1037 -36.56 -18.66 -10.76
C MET A 1037 -36.00 -17.49 -9.95
N LEU A 1038 -36.77 -16.80 -9.11
CA LEU A 1038 -36.25 -15.80 -8.17
C LEU A 1038 -35.56 -16.45 -6.95
N GLY A 1039 -36.03 -17.61 -6.51
CA GLY A 1039 -35.49 -18.32 -5.36
C GLY A 1039 -34.19 -19.08 -5.63
N PHE A 1040 -33.92 -19.47 -6.87
CA PHE A 1040 -32.81 -20.37 -7.23
C PHE A 1040 -31.48 -19.64 -7.57
N PRO A 1041 -31.34 -18.92 -8.72
CA PRO A 1041 -30.05 -18.36 -9.16
C PRO A 1041 -29.41 -17.36 -8.20
N PRO A 1042 -30.12 -16.38 -7.59
CA PRO A 1042 -29.50 -15.46 -6.63
C PRO A 1042 -28.89 -16.18 -5.42
N THR A 1043 -29.61 -17.16 -4.89
CA THR A 1043 -29.20 -17.93 -3.70
C THR A 1043 -27.98 -18.80 -4.00
N VAL A 1044 -28.00 -19.52 -5.13
CA VAL A 1044 -26.87 -20.37 -5.53
C VAL A 1044 -25.66 -19.53 -5.91
N HIS A 1045 -25.84 -18.45 -6.67
CA HIS A 1045 -24.76 -17.54 -7.04
C HIS A 1045 -24.03 -16.98 -5.82
N GLY A 1046 -24.79 -16.41 -4.88
CA GLY A 1046 -24.24 -15.79 -3.69
C GLY A 1046 -23.44 -16.77 -2.82
N ASN A 1047 -23.97 -17.97 -2.56
CA ASN A 1047 -23.25 -18.99 -1.79
C ASN A 1047 -22.03 -19.54 -2.53
N GLN A 1048 -22.12 -19.75 -3.83
CA GLN A 1048 -21.04 -20.29 -4.64
C GLN A 1048 -19.85 -19.34 -4.72
N VAL A 1049 -20.09 -18.07 -5.04
CA VAL A 1049 -19.05 -17.04 -5.16
C VAL A 1049 -18.40 -16.80 -3.79
N SER A 1050 -19.20 -16.64 -2.73
CA SER A 1050 -18.67 -16.42 -1.37
C SER A 1050 -17.81 -17.60 -0.89
N SER A 1051 -18.24 -18.83 -1.14
CA SER A 1051 -17.52 -20.03 -0.69
C SER A 1051 -16.20 -20.24 -1.44
N LEU A 1052 -16.23 -20.11 -2.77
CA LEU A 1052 -15.02 -20.26 -3.59
C LEU A 1052 -14.02 -19.11 -3.33
N ALA A 1053 -14.50 -17.87 -3.18
CA ALA A 1053 -13.64 -16.75 -2.81
C ALA A 1053 -12.98 -16.95 -1.44
N ALA A 1054 -13.72 -17.46 -0.45
CA ALA A 1054 -13.17 -17.79 0.86
C ALA A 1054 -12.06 -18.86 0.75
N TRP A 1055 -12.23 -19.87 -0.11
CA TRP A 1055 -11.20 -20.89 -0.34
C TRP A 1055 -9.95 -20.34 -1.03
N VAL A 1056 -10.09 -19.35 -1.90
CA VAL A 1056 -8.97 -18.67 -2.58
C VAL A 1056 -8.19 -17.82 -1.56
N VAL A 1057 -8.88 -17.05 -0.73
CA VAL A 1057 -8.25 -16.17 0.29
C VAL A 1057 -7.50 -16.98 1.34
N THR A 1058 -8.10 -18.07 1.82
CA THR A 1058 -7.53 -18.91 2.88
C THR A 1058 -6.51 -19.93 2.38
N LYS A 1059 -6.24 -19.95 1.07
CA LYS A 1059 -5.46 -20.97 0.37
C LYS A 1059 -6.05 -22.40 0.40
N LYS A 1060 -7.25 -22.59 0.97
CA LYS A 1060 -7.93 -23.90 1.05
C LYS A 1060 -8.26 -24.52 -0.31
N LEU A 1061 -8.46 -23.71 -1.36
CA LEU A 1061 -8.77 -24.20 -2.71
C LEU A 1061 -7.68 -25.13 -3.26
N TRP A 1062 -6.40 -24.82 -2.99
CA TRP A 1062 -5.27 -25.62 -3.48
C TRP A 1062 -5.13 -26.94 -2.73
N ASP A 1063 -5.39 -26.96 -1.42
CA ASP A 1063 -5.44 -28.19 -0.64
C ASP A 1063 -6.51 -29.13 -1.22
N LEU A 1064 -7.72 -28.60 -1.43
CA LEU A 1064 -8.84 -29.35 -2.03
C LEU A 1064 -8.51 -29.84 -3.44
N GLN A 1065 -7.74 -29.07 -4.23
CA GLN A 1065 -7.32 -29.49 -5.56
C GLN A 1065 -6.34 -30.67 -5.53
N GLN A 1066 -5.39 -30.68 -4.60
CA GLN A 1066 -4.45 -31.80 -4.44
C GLN A 1066 -5.20 -33.09 -4.08
N ASP A 1067 -6.11 -33.02 -3.12
CA ASP A 1067 -6.95 -34.14 -2.70
C ASP A 1067 -7.89 -34.60 -3.85
N TRP A 1068 -8.40 -33.66 -4.64
CA TRP A 1068 -9.26 -33.93 -5.80
C TRP A 1068 -8.54 -34.52 -7.01
N LEU A 1069 -7.24 -34.28 -7.20
CA LEU A 1069 -6.48 -34.82 -8.34
C LEU A 1069 -5.74 -36.13 -8.02
N GLY A 1070 -5.49 -36.45 -6.75
CA GLY A 1070 -4.77 -37.64 -6.31
C GLY A 1070 -5.47 -39.00 -6.46
N GLY A 1071 -6.58 -39.09 -7.19
CA GLY A 1071 -7.40 -40.30 -7.34
C GLY A 1071 -7.78 -40.59 -8.80
N ALA A 1072 -7.98 -41.86 -9.14
CA ALA A 1072 -8.23 -42.31 -10.52
C ALA A 1072 -9.40 -41.56 -11.20
N PRO A 1073 -9.33 -41.30 -12.52
CA PRO A 1073 -10.41 -40.62 -13.25
C PRO A 1073 -11.71 -41.41 -13.16
N ALA A 1074 -12.76 -40.75 -12.67
CA ALA A 1074 -14.05 -41.35 -12.35
C ALA A 1074 -15.07 -41.14 -13.48
N ALA A 1075 -15.95 -42.12 -13.71
CA ALA A 1075 -17.18 -41.91 -14.49
C ALA A 1075 -18.09 -40.87 -13.82
N ALA A 1076 -19.07 -40.27 -14.53
CA ALA A 1076 -19.89 -39.17 -13.99
C ALA A 1076 -20.57 -39.50 -12.64
N ASP A 1077 -21.06 -40.73 -12.48
CA ASP A 1077 -21.69 -41.18 -11.23
C ASP A 1077 -20.67 -41.34 -10.08
N GLN A 1078 -19.42 -41.68 -10.40
CA GLN A 1078 -18.32 -41.76 -9.44
C GLN A 1078 -17.77 -40.36 -9.07
N ALA A 1079 -17.87 -39.38 -9.97
CA ALA A 1079 -17.45 -38.00 -9.71
C ALA A 1079 -18.36 -37.31 -8.67
N TYR A 1080 -19.67 -37.59 -8.70
CA TYR A 1080 -20.60 -37.10 -7.67
C TYR A 1080 -20.26 -37.68 -6.29
N ALA A 1081 -20.10 -39.01 -6.18
CA ALA A 1081 -19.73 -39.66 -4.92
C ALA A 1081 -18.42 -39.09 -4.33
N ARG A 1082 -17.43 -38.81 -5.19
CA ARG A 1082 -16.18 -38.16 -4.81
C ARG A 1082 -16.38 -36.72 -4.32
N ALA A 1083 -17.23 -35.93 -4.99
CA ALA A 1083 -17.56 -34.55 -4.58
C ALA A 1083 -18.25 -34.51 -3.22
N VAL A 1084 -19.15 -35.47 -2.96
CA VAL A 1084 -19.81 -35.64 -1.66
C VAL A 1084 -18.78 -35.97 -0.56
N ALA A 1085 -17.80 -36.82 -0.82
CA ALA A 1085 -16.78 -37.17 0.17
C ALA A 1085 -15.79 -36.03 0.46
N ASN A 1086 -15.30 -35.36 -0.59
CA ASN A 1086 -14.12 -34.49 -0.47
C ASN A 1086 -14.44 -32.98 -0.46
N LEU A 1087 -15.53 -32.56 -1.12
CA LEU A 1087 -15.85 -31.14 -1.31
C LEU A 1087 -17.01 -30.70 -0.43
N ARG A 1088 -18.04 -31.54 -0.28
CA ARG A 1088 -19.27 -31.22 0.46
C ARG A 1088 -19.02 -30.80 1.91
N PRO A 1089 -18.20 -31.48 2.73
CA PRO A 1089 -17.96 -31.06 4.12
C PRO A 1089 -17.35 -29.66 4.19
N THR A 1090 -16.36 -29.38 3.35
CA THR A 1090 -15.69 -28.07 3.31
C THR A 1090 -16.62 -26.98 2.77
N LEU A 1091 -17.45 -27.29 1.78
CA LEU A 1091 -18.42 -26.36 1.20
C LEU A 1091 -19.45 -25.94 2.24
N LEU A 1092 -20.07 -26.92 2.89
CA LEU A 1092 -21.05 -26.68 3.94
C LEU A 1092 -20.43 -25.93 5.13
N ALA A 1093 -19.23 -26.30 5.56
CA ALA A 1093 -18.54 -25.59 6.64
C ALA A 1093 -18.21 -24.13 6.28
N THR A 1094 -17.94 -23.84 5.01
CA THR A 1094 -17.64 -22.47 4.54
C THR A 1094 -18.91 -21.64 4.43
N MET A 1095 -19.96 -22.21 3.84
CA MET A 1095 -21.28 -21.58 3.79
C MET A 1095 -21.81 -21.31 5.20
N MET A 1096 -21.60 -22.20 6.17
CA MET A 1096 -22.02 -21.99 7.56
C MET A 1096 -21.28 -20.82 8.25
N ARG A 1097 -20.04 -20.51 7.83
CA ARG A 1097 -19.32 -19.33 8.31
C ARG A 1097 -19.80 -18.03 7.66
N GLN A 1098 -20.26 -18.10 6.41
CA GLN A 1098 -20.67 -16.94 5.62
C GLN A 1098 -21.95 -17.25 4.82
N PRO A 1099 -23.10 -17.48 5.50
CA PRO A 1099 -24.30 -17.91 4.80
C PRO A 1099 -24.87 -16.78 3.96
N VAL A 1100 -25.38 -17.13 2.79
CA VAL A 1100 -26.06 -16.20 1.88
C VAL A 1100 -27.49 -16.71 1.63
N PRO A 1101 -28.53 -15.99 2.07
CA PRO A 1101 -28.49 -14.73 2.79
C PRO A 1101 -28.01 -14.89 4.24
N ALA A 1102 -27.40 -13.84 4.80
CA ALA A 1102 -26.93 -13.86 6.18
C ALA A 1102 -28.07 -13.69 7.21
N ALA A 1103 -29.24 -13.19 6.76
CA ALA A 1103 -30.45 -13.06 7.54
C ALA A 1103 -31.68 -13.05 6.63
N VAL A 1104 -32.83 -13.46 7.18
CA VAL A 1104 -34.16 -13.36 6.54
C VAL A 1104 -35.10 -12.59 7.47
N TRP A 1105 -36.33 -12.33 7.05
CA TRP A 1105 -37.30 -11.64 7.90
C TRP A 1105 -38.73 -12.19 7.78
N ARG A 1106 -39.54 -11.94 8.80
CA ARG A 1106 -40.97 -12.30 8.92
C ARG A 1106 -41.78 -11.13 9.45
N ARG A 1107 -43.11 -11.18 9.34
CA ARG A 1107 -44.03 -10.28 10.03
C ARG A 1107 -44.76 -11.05 11.14
N ALA A 1108 -44.85 -10.49 12.34
CA ALA A 1108 -45.62 -11.11 13.42
C ALA A 1108 -47.13 -11.03 13.14
N ARG A 1109 -47.82 -12.16 13.30
CA ARG A 1109 -49.27 -12.30 13.07
C ARG A 1109 -50.11 -12.01 14.32
N VAL A 1110 -49.54 -12.28 15.49
CA VAL A 1110 -50.20 -12.12 16.78
C VAL A 1110 -49.22 -11.59 17.79
N THR A 1111 -49.71 -10.83 18.75
CA THR A 1111 -48.90 -10.38 19.89
C THR A 1111 -48.53 -11.57 20.77
N HIS A 1112 -47.24 -11.75 21.05
CA HIS A 1112 -46.72 -12.86 21.85
C HIS A 1112 -45.39 -12.48 22.51
N ARG A 1113 -44.83 -13.38 23.34
CA ARG A 1113 -43.46 -13.24 23.84
C ARG A 1113 -42.53 -14.24 23.16
N LEU A 1114 -41.40 -13.77 22.67
CA LEU A 1114 -40.31 -14.57 22.13
C LEU A 1114 -39.08 -14.38 23.03
N ARG A 1115 -38.70 -15.43 23.76
CA ARG A 1115 -37.55 -15.45 24.70
C ARG A 1115 -37.49 -14.27 25.69
N GLY A 1116 -38.66 -13.80 26.13
CA GLY A 1116 -38.80 -12.70 27.08
C GLY A 1116 -38.97 -11.32 26.44
N VAL A 1117 -38.80 -11.17 25.13
CA VAL A 1117 -39.11 -9.93 24.39
C VAL A 1117 -40.57 -9.96 23.93
N GLU A 1118 -41.30 -8.87 24.17
CA GLU A 1118 -42.65 -8.68 23.66
C GLU A 1118 -42.60 -8.35 22.17
N VAL A 1119 -43.31 -9.15 21.37
CA VAL A 1119 -43.48 -8.99 19.92
C VAL A 1119 -44.92 -8.59 19.68
N GLN A 1120 -45.15 -7.46 19.02
CA GLN A 1120 -46.48 -6.98 18.67
C GLN A 1120 -46.88 -7.49 17.28
N GLU A 1121 -48.18 -7.66 17.08
CA GLU A 1121 -48.74 -7.89 15.75
C GLU A 1121 -48.25 -6.81 14.76
N GLY A 1122 -47.80 -7.24 13.58
CA GLY A 1122 -47.24 -6.36 12.55
C GLY A 1122 -45.73 -6.10 12.65
N ASP A 1123 -45.07 -6.44 13.76
CA ASP A 1123 -43.62 -6.27 13.91
C ASP A 1123 -42.84 -7.02 12.82
N LYS A 1124 -41.76 -6.41 12.32
CA LYS A 1124 -40.79 -7.09 11.46
C LYS A 1124 -39.80 -7.88 12.32
N ILE A 1125 -39.72 -9.18 12.11
CA ILE A 1125 -38.81 -10.09 12.82
C ILE A 1125 -37.62 -10.37 11.90
N ILE A 1126 -36.40 -9.99 12.31
CA ILE A 1126 -35.16 -10.22 11.55
C ILE A 1126 -34.46 -11.44 12.13
N VAL A 1127 -34.32 -12.49 11.32
CA VAL A 1127 -33.82 -13.79 11.75
C VAL A 1127 -32.39 -13.97 11.25
N GLY A 1128 -31.42 -13.98 12.17
CA GLY A 1128 -29.99 -14.01 11.87
C GLY A 1128 -29.47 -15.40 11.54
N ILE A 1129 -29.50 -15.79 10.27
CA ILE A 1129 -28.96 -17.08 9.79
C ILE A 1129 -27.47 -17.21 10.11
N VAL A 1130 -26.67 -16.18 9.85
CA VAL A 1130 -25.22 -16.15 10.19
C VAL A 1130 -24.97 -16.27 11.69
N SER A 1131 -25.88 -15.71 12.50
CA SER A 1131 -25.80 -15.78 13.96
C SER A 1131 -26.10 -17.19 14.46
N CYS A 1132 -27.14 -17.80 13.93
CA CYS A 1132 -27.55 -19.17 14.24
C CYS A 1132 -26.48 -20.18 13.79
N ALA A 1133 -25.96 -20.03 12.56
CA ALA A 1133 -24.92 -20.89 12.01
C ALA A 1133 -23.60 -20.83 12.80
N ALA A 1134 -23.25 -19.66 13.37
CA ALA A 1134 -22.10 -19.52 14.25
C ALA A 1134 -22.23 -20.27 15.59
N GLN A 1135 -23.46 -20.45 16.10
CA GLN A 1135 -23.73 -21.21 17.33
C GLN A 1135 -23.97 -22.70 17.07
N ASN A 1136 -24.51 -23.04 15.89
CA ASN A 1136 -24.82 -24.41 15.48
C ASN A 1136 -24.08 -24.79 14.17
N PRO A 1137 -22.74 -24.80 14.15
CA PRO A 1137 -21.97 -25.03 12.91
C PRO A 1137 -22.20 -26.41 12.28
N GLY A 1138 -22.80 -27.37 13.00
CA GLY A 1138 -23.11 -28.71 12.51
C GLY A 1138 -24.44 -28.83 11.74
N ASP A 1139 -25.34 -27.84 11.82
CA ASP A 1139 -26.65 -27.89 11.16
C ASP A 1139 -26.72 -26.94 9.96
N HIS A 1140 -26.25 -27.46 8.83
CA HIS A 1140 -26.27 -26.78 7.53
C HIS A 1140 -27.66 -26.46 6.95
N THR A 1141 -28.74 -27.10 7.44
CA THR A 1141 -30.10 -26.88 6.89
C THR A 1141 -30.65 -25.51 7.25
N ILE A 1142 -30.11 -24.88 8.32
CA ILE A 1142 -30.45 -23.54 8.80
C ILE A 1142 -30.29 -22.48 7.72
N MET A 1143 -29.30 -22.61 6.84
CA MET A 1143 -29.07 -21.68 5.72
C MET A 1143 -30.21 -21.66 4.71
N PHE A 1144 -31.02 -22.71 4.71
CA PHE A 1144 -32.15 -22.93 3.83
C PHE A 1144 -33.48 -22.83 4.57
N GLY A 1145 -33.52 -22.22 5.75
CA GLY A 1145 -34.74 -22.06 6.54
C GLY A 1145 -35.10 -23.28 7.41
N GLY A 1146 -34.22 -24.27 7.52
CA GLY A 1146 -34.38 -25.48 8.34
C GLY A 1146 -34.49 -26.76 7.51
N ASP A 1147 -34.57 -27.91 8.19
CA ASP A 1147 -34.74 -29.22 7.56
C ASP A 1147 -36.20 -29.47 7.21
N ARG A 1148 -36.52 -29.56 5.91
CA ARG A 1148 -37.87 -29.85 5.43
C ARG A 1148 -38.35 -31.26 5.80
N TYR A 1149 -37.43 -32.17 6.08
CA TYR A 1149 -37.69 -33.55 6.47
C TYR A 1149 -37.43 -33.78 7.97
N ASP A 1150 -37.43 -32.70 8.76
CA ASP A 1150 -37.31 -32.76 10.22
C ASP A 1150 -38.29 -33.80 10.79
N ALA A 1151 -37.79 -34.66 11.69
CA ALA A 1151 -38.61 -35.67 12.36
C ALA A 1151 -39.63 -35.04 13.32
N ILE A 1152 -39.50 -33.74 13.63
CA ILE A 1152 -40.41 -32.96 14.47
C ILE A 1152 -41.49 -32.29 13.60
N ASP A 1153 -42.74 -32.71 13.75
CA ASP A 1153 -43.93 -32.16 13.06
C ASP A 1153 -44.50 -30.94 13.82
N PRO A 1154 -44.80 -29.80 13.15
CA PRO A 1154 -44.53 -29.50 11.75
C PRO A 1154 -43.06 -29.17 11.47
N ALA A 1155 -42.56 -29.68 10.34
CA ALA A 1155 -41.31 -29.23 9.77
C ALA A 1155 -41.39 -27.74 9.40
N PRO A 1156 -40.26 -27.00 9.34
CA PRO A 1156 -40.24 -25.59 8.98
C PRO A 1156 -40.93 -25.30 7.65
N LEU A 1157 -42.04 -24.57 7.71
CA LEU A 1157 -42.98 -24.34 6.59
C LEU A 1157 -42.31 -23.81 5.32
N HIS A 1158 -41.34 -22.90 5.48
CA HIS A 1158 -40.64 -22.22 4.39
C HIS A 1158 -39.19 -22.68 4.21
N ALA A 1159 -38.83 -23.88 4.67
CA ALA A 1159 -37.55 -24.49 4.32
C ALA A 1159 -37.41 -24.58 2.79
N CYS A 1160 -36.24 -24.36 2.20
CA CYS A 1160 -36.09 -24.33 0.75
C CYS A 1160 -36.29 -25.75 0.14
N PRO A 1161 -37.21 -25.96 -0.81
CA PRO A 1161 -37.36 -27.25 -1.50
C PRO A 1161 -36.18 -27.53 -2.45
N GLY A 1162 -35.44 -26.47 -2.86
CA GLY A 1162 -34.29 -26.56 -3.75
C GLY A 1162 -32.96 -26.85 -3.05
N TYR A 1163 -32.93 -27.31 -1.78
CA TYR A 1163 -31.69 -27.56 -1.03
C TYR A 1163 -30.75 -28.51 -1.77
N ALA A 1164 -31.25 -29.70 -2.13
CA ALA A 1164 -30.49 -30.73 -2.85
C ALA A 1164 -30.00 -30.19 -4.21
N MET A 1165 -30.89 -29.55 -4.97
CA MET A 1165 -30.54 -28.90 -6.24
C MET A 1165 -29.42 -27.87 -6.08
N ALA A 1166 -29.50 -26.96 -5.11
CA ALA A 1166 -28.51 -25.91 -4.87
C ALA A 1166 -27.13 -26.46 -4.48
N VAL A 1167 -27.09 -27.43 -3.55
CA VAL A 1167 -25.83 -28.08 -3.14
C VAL A 1167 -25.20 -28.83 -4.31
N GLY A 1168 -26.01 -29.55 -5.10
CA GLY A 1168 -25.55 -30.27 -6.28
C GLY A 1168 -24.91 -29.33 -7.30
N VAL A 1169 -25.52 -28.17 -7.57
CA VAL A 1169 -24.95 -27.14 -8.46
C VAL A 1169 -23.60 -26.64 -7.95
N MET A 1170 -23.51 -26.25 -6.68
CA MET A 1170 -22.25 -25.72 -6.13
C MET A 1170 -21.13 -26.78 -6.11
N LEU A 1171 -21.46 -28.04 -5.82
CA LEU A 1171 -20.51 -29.15 -5.89
C LEU A 1171 -20.04 -29.41 -7.31
N GLY A 1172 -20.94 -29.38 -8.29
CA GLY A 1172 -20.60 -29.62 -9.69
C GLY A 1172 -19.70 -28.53 -10.26
N VAL A 1173 -19.96 -27.27 -9.90
CA VAL A 1173 -19.07 -26.16 -10.30
C VAL A 1173 -17.72 -26.23 -9.58
N ALA A 1174 -17.70 -26.51 -8.28
CA ALA A 1174 -16.44 -26.67 -7.54
C ALA A 1174 -15.60 -27.83 -8.11
N ALA A 1175 -16.20 -29.00 -8.37
CA ALA A 1175 -15.51 -30.12 -9.00
C ALA A 1175 -14.99 -29.78 -10.40
N GLY A 1176 -15.80 -29.13 -11.23
CA GLY A 1176 -15.39 -28.66 -12.56
C GLY A 1176 -14.21 -27.70 -12.49
N LEU A 1177 -14.23 -26.77 -11.52
CA LEU A 1177 -13.14 -25.83 -11.25
C LEU A 1177 -11.84 -26.54 -10.83
N LEU A 1178 -11.91 -27.52 -9.94
CA LEU A 1178 -10.72 -28.26 -9.49
C LEU A 1178 -10.08 -29.10 -10.61
N GLU A 1179 -10.87 -29.48 -11.62
CA GLU A 1179 -10.41 -30.16 -12.84
C GLU A 1179 -10.03 -29.20 -13.97
N ALA A 1180 -10.11 -27.89 -13.73
CA ALA A 1180 -9.70 -26.90 -14.70
C ALA A 1180 -8.19 -26.95 -14.98
N GLY A 1181 -7.39 -27.80 -14.34
CA GLY A 1181 -5.93 -27.86 -14.51
C GLY A 1181 -5.22 -27.12 -13.39
N VAL A 1182 -3.97 -26.70 -13.57
CA VAL A 1182 -3.21 -26.02 -12.51
C VAL A 1182 -3.84 -24.65 -12.24
N LEU A 1183 -4.46 -24.49 -11.07
CA LEU A 1183 -5.03 -23.23 -10.61
C LEU A 1183 -3.95 -22.38 -9.95
N ARG A 1184 -3.84 -21.11 -10.30
CA ARG A 1184 -2.95 -20.14 -9.65
C ARG A 1184 -3.76 -18.99 -9.07
N ALA A 1185 -3.33 -18.53 -7.90
CA ALA A 1185 -3.94 -17.39 -7.25
C ALA A 1185 -3.71 -16.16 -8.11
N THR A 1186 -4.73 -15.34 -8.28
CA THR A 1186 -4.55 -13.94 -8.70
C THR A 1186 -4.75 -13.03 -7.48
N PRO A 1187 -4.44 -11.73 -7.57
CA PRO A 1187 -4.75 -10.78 -6.51
C PRO A 1187 -6.25 -10.64 -6.19
N SER A 1188 -7.14 -11.07 -7.09
CA SER A 1188 -8.59 -11.09 -6.83
C SER A 1188 -9.01 -12.44 -6.22
N PRO A 1189 -9.82 -12.44 -5.14
CA PRO A 1189 -10.34 -13.68 -4.56
C PRO A 1189 -11.36 -14.38 -5.47
N THR A 1190 -11.93 -13.68 -6.45
CA THR A 1190 -12.91 -14.24 -7.39
C THR A 1190 -12.31 -14.55 -8.77
N VAL A 1191 -11.03 -14.25 -9.02
CA VAL A 1191 -10.37 -14.56 -10.31
C VAL A 1191 -9.19 -15.51 -10.10
N LEU A 1192 -9.13 -16.57 -10.89
CA LEU A 1192 -8.08 -17.57 -10.89
C LEU A 1192 -7.39 -17.64 -12.25
N ALA A 1193 -6.08 -17.90 -12.28
CA ALA A 1193 -5.39 -18.22 -13.52
C ALA A 1193 -5.34 -19.75 -13.70
N VAL A 1194 -5.71 -20.22 -14.88
CA VAL A 1194 -5.81 -21.65 -15.24
C VAL A 1194 -4.76 -21.96 -16.30
N GLN A 1195 -3.78 -22.81 -15.97
CA GLN A 1195 -2.72 -23.16 -16.92
C GLN A 1195 -3.26 -24.02 -18.08
N LEU A 1196 -2.87 -23.67 -19.32
CA LEU A 1196 -3.40 -24.28 -20.56
C LEU A 1196 -2.55 -25.46 -21.09
N ARG A 1197 -1.45 -25.79 -20.39
CA ARG A 1197 -0.54 -26.92 -20.65
C ARG A 1197 -0.16 -27.61 -19.36
#